data_AF-A0A662XMJ0-F1
#
_entry.id   AF-A0A662XMJ0-F1
#
_cell.length_a   1.000
_cell.length_b   1.000
_cell.length_c   1.000
_cell.angle_alpha   90.00
_cell.angle_beta   90.00
_cell.angle_gamma   90.00
#
_symmetry.space_group_name_H-M   'P 1'
#
loop_
_entity.id
_entity.type
_entity.pdbx_description
1 polymer ?
#
loop_
_entity_poly.entity_id
_entity_poly.type
_entity_poly.pdbx_seq_one_letter_code
_entity_poly.pdbx_strand_id
1 'polypeptide(L)'
;MQRADGEEEKQNAEKPFSSPDAMDAEEVKRRIREAMSKRAFPPAMQYPESNSPSGLLNALFNTPVLVWVPECLNREQKPYCLNPGCKCTPRIKEYRQRSCEDIDARCHLLYVKYQCCGTREPKTCFSTISEGYVQREVRTMIHFPFVTTKKMGVSKALMEMAHDGMMSANGLSRTVENIQRRREKRYYNLLSLFADRVRQNQISNPLYAAPMPLTVTQYSTQQRVVDRKTLRAMWLASTEVYSSLCEQVMKSLDVRKVLRVDHSVKYCKHLKVWTGSGQRESMKDAKMLLLMQNEIGQIVGRRLTRSENHEETRSLLTDVKHSLLSDDNNPVYIVSDNAQAIRNMVNSVFGGSVSVKQDPFHVMQRIAEKIKASAHRKAIYKKLKAAMYVVTGELRNPKDMAANLRAVVSAVKPTDVSCSHAEWNGCVESNLKQIERGDLFVEQNSYEEAGEKVSVVSTSQLEGFHSALKRLVSRSVAADVGLRILDVFILDHNLRVGARYGRNPAFHHADFVTIARSALVCRGILAESPQHEFVTALLSTPLTPPQYRSATPHDFEFSRWQLMFDSVRVDPRAIEAHLKVDYEPATGFSLEEFELLRQVRKEQHQSGRDWASAPIVTTILFNIVASANQNPHVKLKRRSYATIVQKLEALSPSSEMTENQRSSQVPTKLFTVSHSEPPNDESTAHEQALQIELFQALRAVKIITKTKQTFCLVYDFASSVCIRAVLSALTIDEEQVAMPTARI
;
A
#
# COMPACT_ATOMS: atom_id res chain seq x y z
N MET A 1 70.08 10.24 -27.67
CA MET A 1 68.81 9.49 -27.84
C MET A 1 67.67 10.46 -27.59
N GLN A 2 67.23 11.32 -28.51
CA GLN A 2 66.59 11.10 -29.82
C GLN A 2 65.31 10.23 -29.78
N ARG A 3 64.18 10.95 -29.69
CA ARG A 3 62.87 10.91 -30.40
C ARG A 3 62.04 9.63 -30.62
N ALA A 4 60.73 9.93 -30.73
CA ALA A 4 59.59 9.22 -31.32
C ALA A 4 58.78 8.34 -30.34
N ASP A 5 57.44 8.35 -30.27
CA ASP A 5 56.35 9.15 -30.84
C ASP A 5 55.12 8.88 -29.95
N GLY A 6 54.18 9.83 -29.90
CA GLY A 6 52.90 9.66 -29.22
C GLY A 6 51.82 9.13 -30.16
N GLU A 7 51.04 8.16 -29.70
CA GLU A 7 49.71 7.84 -30.24
C GLU A 7 48.72 7.48 -29.11
N GLU A 8 47.47 7.86 -29.35
CA GLU A 8 46.34 7.97 -28.45
C GLU A 8 45.86 6.64 -27.85
N GLU A 9 45.65 6.59 -26.52
CA GLU A 9 44.74 5.62 -25.90
C GLU A 9 43.48 6.36 -25.39
N LYS A 10 42.48 6.46 -26.27
CA LYS A 10 41.11 6.82 -25.91
C LYS A 10 40.54 5.74 -25.00
N GLN A 11 40.50 6.02 -23.69
CA GLN A 11 39.77 5.20 -22.73
C GLN A 11 38.26 5.25 -23.05
N ASN A 12 37.76 4.09 -23.46
CA ASN A 12 36.35 3.78 -23.68
C ASN A 12 35.50 4.15 -22.45
N ALA A 13 34.58 5.10 -22.63
CA ALA A 13 33.45 5.27 -21.73
C ALA A 13 32.59 3.99 -21.76
N GLU A 14 32.49 3.32 -20.62
CA GLU A 14 31.68 2.11 -20.43
C GLU A 14 30.24 2.33 -20.89
N LYS A 15 29.84 1.59 -21.94
CA LYS A 15 28.44 1.43 -22.32
C LYS A 15 27.68 0.75 -21.16
N PRO A 16 26.44 1.17 -20.86
CA PRO A 16 25.61 0.48 -19.87
C PRO A 16 25.40 -0.97 -20.31
N PHE A 17 25.71 -1.92 -19.42
CA PHE A 17 25.55 -3.37 -19.59
C PHE A 17 24.25 -3.70 -20.34
N SER A 18 24.37 -4.08 -21.62
CA SER A 18 23.27 -4.66 -22.38
C SER A 18 23.01 -6.08 -21.86
N SER A 19 21.78 -6.37 -21.47
CA SER A 19 21.34 -7.74 -21.17
C SER A 19 21.71 -8.66 -22.35
N PRO A 20 22.37 -9.80 -22.15
CA PRO A 20 22.77 -10.70 -23.25
C PRO A 20 21.59 -11.23 -24.09
N ASP A 21 20.37 -11.17 -23.56
CA ASP A 21 19.11 -11.49 -24.26
C ASP A 21 18.42 -10.28 -24.95
N ALA A 22 19.05 -9.11 -25.06
CA ALA A 22 18.41 -7.95 -25.68
C ALA A 22 18.25 -8.14 -27.20
N MET A 23 17.03 -7.96 -27.71
CA MET A 23 16.78 -7.97 -29.15
C MET A 23 17.54 -6.84 -29.86
N ASP A 24 18.02 -7.09 -31.07
CA ASP A 24 18.66 -6.06 -31.89
C ASP A 24 17.75 -4.84 -32.11
N ALA A 25 18.33 -3.64 -32.11
CA ALA A 25 17.56 -2.39 -32.18
C ALA A 25 16.85 -2.19 -33.54
N GLU A 26 17.46 -2.64 -34.64
CA GLU A 26 16.82 -2.58 -35.95
C GLU A 26 15.71 -3.64 -36.06
N GLU A 27 15.87 -4.81 -35.44
CA GLU A 27 14.79 -5.79 -35.35
C GLU A 27 13.61 -5.29 -34.51
N VAL A 28 13.85 -4.61 -33.38
CA VAL A 28 12.80 -3.97 -32.58
C VAL A 28 12.01 -2.96 -33.41
N LYS A 29 12.73 -2.08 -34.12
CA LYS A 29 12.15 -1.06 -35.00
C LYS A 29 11.39 -1.67 -36.17
N ARG A 30 11.90 -2.73 -36.79
CA ARG A 30 11.26 -3.47 -37.88
C ARG A 30 9.92 -4.03 -37.43
N ARG A 31 9.88 -4.76 -36.30
CA ARG A 31 8.66 -5.33 -35.74
C ARG A 31 7.62 -4.28 -35.33
N ILE A 32 8.06 -3.19 -34.73
CA ILE A 32 7.15 -2.08 -34.36
C ILE A 32 6.51 -1.46 -35.61
N ARG A 33 7.30 -1.17 -36.66
CA ARG A 33 6.78 -0.62 -37.91
C ARG A 33 5.84 -1.57 -38.64
N GLU A 34 6.18 -2.86 -38.65
CA GLU A 34 5.33 -3.91 -39.21
C GLU A 34 3.97 -3.95 -38.49
N ALA A 35 3.97 -3.93 -37.15
CA ALA A 35 2.75 -3.91 -36.34
C ALA A 35 1.93 -2.64 -36.57
N MET A 36 2.58 -1.47 -36.69
CA MET A 36 1.93 -0.20 -37.04
C MET A 36 1.25 -0.27 -38.41
N SER A 37 1.94 -0.78 -39.43
CA SER A 37 1.42 -0.92 -40.79
C SER A 37 0.21 -1.87 -40.84
N LYS A 38 0.33 -3.02 -40.17
CA LYS A 38 -0.75 -4.02 -40.06
C LYS A 38 -1.90 -3.60 -39.14
N ARG A 39 -1.78 -2.47 -38.43
CA ARG A 39 -2.70 -2.03 -37.37
C ARG A 39 -2.99 -3.17 -36.39
N ALA A 40 -1.95 -3.87 -35.96
CA ALA A 40 -2.04 -5.06 -35.14
C ALA A 40 -2.51 -4.69 -33.72
N PHE A 41 -3.83 -4.67 -33.53
CA PHE A 41 -4.49 -4.42 -32.25
C PHE A 41 -5.81 -5.23 -32.16
N PRO A 42 -6.14 -5.86 -31.02
CA PRO A 42 -5.38 -5.90 -29.76
C PRO A 42 -4.03 -6.63 -29.89
N PRO A 43 -3.03 -6.31 -29.05
CA PRO A 43 -1.74 -6.96 -29.12
C PRO A 43 -1.86 -8.44 -28.74
N ALA A 44 -1.16 -9.30 -29.48
CA ALA A 44 -1.05 -10.72 -29.16
C ALA A 44 0.41 -11.10 -28.86
N MET A 45 0.60 -12.02 -27.91
CA MET A 45 1.92 -12.59 -27.64
C MET A 45 2.36 -13.45 -28.82
N GLN A 46 3.53 -13.18 -29.37
CA GLN A 46 4.13 -13.92 -30.47
C GLN A 46 5.11 -14.95 -29.89
N TYR A 47 4.64 -16.18 -29.79
CA TYR A 47 5.45 -17.32 -29.37
C TYR A 47 6.27 -17.86 -30.56
N PRO A 48 7.57 -18.19 -30.38
CA PRO A 48 8.37 -18.77 -31.46
C PRO A 48 7.79 -20.05 -32.04
N GLU A 49 7.16 -20.89 -31.20
CA GLU A 49 6.52 -22.14 -31.61
C GLU A 49 5.29 -21.94 -32.50
N SER A 50 4.61 -20.79 -32.42
CA SER A 50 3.44 -20.46 -33.24
C SER A 50 3.79 -20.01 -34.67
N ASN A 51 5.04 -19.62 -34.91
CA ASN A 51 5.53 -19.25 -36.24
C ASN A 51 6.17 -20.49 -36.90
N SER A 52 5.56 -20.99 -37.98
CA SER A 52 5.98 -22.17 -38.77
C SER A 52 6.95 -21.79 -39.92
N PRO A 53 7.65 -22.72 -40.60
CA PRO A 53 8.63 -23.71 -40.13
C PRO A 53 10.05 -23.47 -40.69
N SER A 54 10.31 -22.36 -41.40
CA SER A 54 11.55 -22.12 -42.18
C SER A 54 12.68 -21.40 -41.41
N GLY A 55 12.47 -21.11 -40.13
CA GLY A 55 13.48 -20.49 -39.28
C GLY A 55 14.50 -21.48 -38.72
N LEU A 56 15.65 -20.97 -38.26
CA LEU A 56 16.64 -21.73 -37.50
C LEU A 56 15.96 -22.48 -36.35
N LEU A 57 16.15 -23.80 -36.23
CA LEU A 57 15.49 -24.61 -35.20
C LEU A 57 15.74 -24.10 -33.78
N ASN A 58 16.91 -23.51 -33.52
CA ASN A 58 17.25 -22.89 -32.23
C ASN A 58 16.35 -21.71 -31.87
N ALA A 59 15.73 -21.05 -32.86
CA ALA A 59 14.82 -19.95 -32.62
C ALA A 59 13.54 -20.37 -31.86
N LEU A 60 13.21 -21.68 -31.81
CA LEU A 60 12.13 -22.22 -30.98
C LEU A 60 12.27 -21.85 -29.49
N PHE A 61 13.51 -21.72 -29.02
CA PHE A 61 13.81 -21.40 -27.62
C PHE A 61 13.92 -19.91 -27.34
N ASN A 62 13.69 -19.05 -28.35
CA ASN A 62 13.78 -17.61 -28.18
C ASN A 62 12.68 -17.07 -27.25
N THR A 63 12.94 -15.89 -26.69
CA THR A 63 12.00 -15.18 -25.84
C THR A 63 10.78 -14.70 -26.65
N PRO A 64 9.53 -15.02 -26.24
CA PRO A 64 8.31 -14.49 -26.83
C PRO A 64 8.26 -12.96 -26.90
N VAL A 65 7.52 -12.42 -27.85
CA VAL A 65 7.50 -10.97 -28.15
C VAL A 65 6.08 -10.45 -28.18
N LEU A 66 5.83 -9.32 -27.51
CA LEU A 66 4.59 -8.57 -27.61
C LEU A 66 4.89 -7.16 -28.12
N VAL A 67 4.22 -6.75 -29.20
CA VAL A 67 4.40 -5.41 -29.80
C VAL A 67 3.26 -4.50 -29.38
N TRP A 68 3.56 -3.44 -28.63
CA TRP A 68 2.60 -2.47 -28.11
C TRP A 68 2.68 -1.14 -28.87
N VAL A 69 1.71 -0.95 -29.76
CA VAL A 69 1.60 0.21 -30.66
C VAL A 69 0.17 0.75 -30.70
N PRO A 70 -0.39 1.21 -29.57
CA PRO A 70 -1.79 1.65 -29.48
C PRO A 70 -2.12 2.81 -30.42
N GLU A 71 -1.12 3.62 -30.79
CA GLU A 71 -1.28 4.73 -31.74
C GLU A 71 -1.72 4.28 -33.14
N CYS A 72 -1.58 3.00 -33.50
CA CYS A 72 -2.10 2.49 -34.78
C CYS A 72 -3.64 2.57 -34.88
N LEU A 73 -4.33 2.72 -33.75
CA LEU A 73 -5.78 2.92 -33.67
C LEU A 73 -6.19 4.36 -34.00
N ASN A 74 -5.28 5.31 -33.88
CA ASN A 74 -5.57 6.71 -34.15
C ASN A 74 -5.74 6.91 -35.66
N ARG A 75 -6.68 7.78 -36.07
CA ARG A 75 -6.97 8.01 -37.50
C ARG A 75 -5.71 8.36 -38.30
N GLU A 76 -4.82 9.14 -37.72
CA GLU A 76 -3.55 9.56 -38.33
C GLU A 76 -2.35 8.66 -38.00
N GLN A 77 -2.56 7.57 -37.24
CA GLN A 77 -1.50 6.70 -36.71
C GLN A 77 -0.40 7.44 -35.93
N LYS A 78 -0.78 8.56 -35.30
CA LYS A 78 0.10 9.43 -34.52
C LYS A 78 -0.21 9.31 -33.03
N PRO A 79 0.79 9.41 -32.14
CA PRO A 79 0.56 9.40 -30.71
C PRO A 79 -0.08 10.71 -30.23
N TYR A 80 -0.63 10.70 -29.03
CA TYR A 80 -1.05 11.92 -28.35
C TYR A 80 0.02 12.46 -27.39
N CYS A 81 0.09 13.79 -27.24
CA CYS A 81 0.97 14.40 -26.25
C CYS A 81 0.40 14.29 -24.84
N LEU A 82 1.20 13.85 -23.86
CA LEU A 82 0.81 13.77 -22.45
C LEU A 82 0.99 15.08 -21.67
N ASN A 83 1.61 16.09 -22.27
CA ASN A 83 1.78 17.36 -21.57
C ASN A 83 0.42 18.08 -21.45
N PRO A 84 0.00 18.47 -20.23
CA PRO A 84 -1.25 19.19 -20.03
C PRO A 84 -1.35 20.43 -20.94
N GLY A 85 -2.48 20.55 -21.64
CA GLY A 85 -2.76 21.64 -22.58
C GLY A 85 -1.95 21.64 -23.89
N CYS A 86 -1.05 20.67 -24.11
CA CYS A 86 -0.23 20.64 -25.31
C CYS A 86 -0.93 19.89 -26.46
N LYS A 87 -1.12 20.57 -27.60
CA LYS A 87 -1.72 20.01 -28.82
C LYS A 87 -0.71 19.55 -29.87
N CYS A 88 0.58 19.50 -29.52
CA CYS A 88 1.60 19.07 -30.48
C CYS A 88 1.42 17.59 -30.87
N THR A 89 1.85 17.23 -32.08
CA THR A 89 2.14 15.84 -32.42
C THR A 89 3.54 15.49 -31.90
N PRO A 90 3.66 14.57 -30.93
CA PRO A 90 4.95 14.12 -30.43
C PRO A 90 5.79 13.47 -31.53
N ARG A 91 7.10 13.73 -31.54
CA ARG A 91 8.03 13.04 -32.45
C ARG A 91 8.55 11.76 -31.81
N ILE A 92 8.80 10.73 -32.64
CA ILE A 92 9.47 9.51 -32.20
C ILE A 92 10.86 9.89 -31.71
N LYS A 93 11.16 9.53 -30.46
CA LYS A 93 12.51 9.66 -29.91
C LYS A 93 13.26 8.35 -30.12
N GLU A 94 12.69 7.24 -29.65
CA GLU A 94 13.34 5.94 -29.65
C GLU A 94 12.32 4.81 -29.78
N TYR A 95 12.67 3.75 -30.49
CA TYR A 95 12.03 2.45 -30.38
C TYR A 95 12.66 1.71 -29.21
N ARG A 96 11.84 1.19 -28.30
CA ARG A 96 12.30 0.60 -27.04
C ARG A 96 11.76 -0.82 -26.90
N GLN A 97 12.51 -1.61 -26.15
CA GLN A 97 12.07 -2.89 -25.64
C GLN A 97 12.17 -2.90 -24.12
N ARG A 98 11.38 -3.77 -23.49
CA ARG A 98 11.45 -4.06 -22.06
C ARG A 98 11.22 -5.53 -21.86
N SER A 99 12.06 -6.13 -21.03
CA SER A 99 11.81 -7.48 -20.57
C SER A 99 10.70 -7.48 -19.52
N CYS A 100 9.69 -8.33 -19.73
CA CYS A 100 8.56 -8.52 -18.82
C CYS A 100 8.47 -9.99 -18.41
N GLU A 101 7.96 -10.23 -17.22
CA GLU A 101 7.73 -11.56 -16.66
C GLU A 101 6.30 -11.99 -16.93
N ASP A 102 6.14 -13.20 -17.46
CA ASP A 102 4.85 -13.86 -17.61
C ASP A 102 4.90 -15.27 -17.00
N ILE A 103 3.75 -15.95 -16.97
CA ILE A 103 3.59 -17.25 -16.33
C ILE A 103 4.46 -18.30 -17.01
N ASP A 104 4.30 -18.47 -18.32
CA ASP A 104 4.93 -19.59 -19.05
C ASP A 104 6.31 -19.22 -19.61
N ALA A 105 6.65 -17.93 -19.66
CA ALA A 105 7.93 -17.44 -20.14
C ALA A 105 8.19 -16.00 -19.70
N ARG A 106 9.45 -15.58 -19.77
CA ARG A 106 9.82 -14.17 -19.90
C ARG A 106 9.47 -13.72 -21.33
N CYS A 107 9.14 -12.44 -21.53
CA CYS A 107 8.82 -11.90 -22.85
C CYS A 107 9.47 -10.52 -23.09
N HIS A 108 9.59 -10.12 -24.36
CA HIS A 108 9.95 -8.77 -24.77
C HIS A 108 8.71 -7.96 -25.12
N LEU A 109 8.47 -6.89 -24.36
CA LEU A 109 7.51 -5.85 -24.69
C LEU A 109 8.18 -4.78 -25.53
N LEU A 110 7.79 -4.66 -26.80
CA LEU A 110 8.27 -3.63 -27.72
C LEU A 110 7.31 -2.44 -27.73
N TYR A 111 7.84 -1.22 -27.62
CA TYR A 111 7.03 0.00 -27.50
C TYR A 111 7.79 1.24 -27.99
N VAL A 112 7.08 2.36 -28.11
CA VAL A 112 7.66 3.62 -28.63
C VAL A 112 7.79 4.64 -27.51
N LYS A 113 8.93 5.35 -27.52
CA LYS A 113 9.17 6.53 -26.69
C LYS A 113 9.08 7.79 -27.55
N TYR A 114 8.27 8.73 -27.10
CA TYR A 114 7.99 9.98 -27.77
C TYR A 114 8.57 11.17 -27.01
N GLN A 115 8.83 12.25 -27.74
CA GLN A 115 9.21 13.55 -27.19
C GLN A 115 8.17 14.60 -27.59
N CYS A 116 7.75 15.41 -26.61
CA CYS A 116 6.89 16.55 -26.86
C CYS A 116 7.58 17.58 -27.78
N CYS A 117 6.84 18.08 -28.77
CA CYS A 117 7.26 19.10 -29.71
C CYS A 117 6.70 20.50 -29.39
N GLY A 118 5.97 20.65 -28.29
CA GLY A 118 5.48 21.94 -27.81
C GLY A 118 6.59 22.92 -27.42
N THR A 119 6.19 24.15 -27.14
CA THR A 119 7.08 25.28 -26.85
C THR A 119 7.62 25.32 -25.42
N ARG A 120 7.07 24.50 -24.51
CA ARG A 120 7.56 24.41 -23.12
C ARG A 120 8.92 23.70 -23.06
N GLU A 121 9.92 24.39 -22.53
CA GLU A 121 11.25 23.86 -22.19
C GLU A 121 11.32 23.50 -20.69
N PRO A 122 11.95 22.37 -20.32
CA PRO A 122 12.56 21.36 -21.19
C PRO A 122 11.51 20.46 -21.85
N LYS A 123 11.79 20.02 -23.09
CA LYS A 123 10.92 19.09 -23.84
C LYS A 123 10.82 17.73 -23.13
N THR A 124 9.65 17.45 -22.56
CA THR A 124 9.36 16.19 -21.86
C THR A 124 9.32 15.00 -22.81
N CYS A 125 9.65 13.82 -22.28
CA CYS A 125 9.54 12.54 -23.00
C CYS A 125 8.60 11.60 -22.25
N PHE A 126 7.87 10.77 -22.98
CA PHE A 126 7.00 9.75 -22.42
C PHE A 126 7.01 8.50 -23.29
N SER A 127 6.48 7.39 -22.80
CA SER A 127 6.40 6.12 -23.52
C SER A 127 4.97 5.65 -23.64
N THR A 128 4.63 4.90 -24.68
CA THR A 128 3.26 4.36 -24.85
C THR A 128 2.84 3.37 -23.75
N ILE A 129 3.80 2.92 -22.92
CA ILE A 129 3.58 2.06 -21.75
C ILE A 129 3.58 2.84 -20.43
N SER A 130 3.76 4.17 -20.43
CA SER A 130 3.67 4.95 -19.19
C SER A 130 2.22 5.01 -18.73
N GLU A 131 2.01 5.04 -17.41
CA GLU A 131 0.69 5.05 -16.79
C GLU A 131 -0.24 6.11 -17.40
N GLY A 132 0.20 7.37 -17.48
CA GLY A 132 -0.60 8.45 -18.07
C GLY A 132 -0.92 8.28 -19.57
N TYR A 133 -0.17 7.45 -20.31
CA TYR A 133 -0.52 7.10 -21.68
C TYR A 133 -1.54 5.97 -21.73
N VAL A 134 -1.31 4.92 -20.95
CA VAL A 134 -2.17 3.72 -20.91
C VAL A 134 -3.55 4.05 -20.36
N GLN A 135 -3.64 4.93 -19.36
CA GLN A 135 -4.90 5.35 -18.73
C GLN A 135 -5.66 6.43 -19.52
N ARG A 136 -5.05 7.02 -20.55
CA ARG A 136 -5.67 8.10 -21.33
C ARG A 136 -6.91 7.64 -22.08
N GLU A 137 -6.88 6.43 -22.63
CA GLU A 137 -8.00 5.85 -23.35
C GLU A 137 -8.43 4.53 -22.72
N VAL A 138 -9.74 4.29 -22.70
CA VAL A 138 -10.33 3.05 -22.17
C VAL A 138 -9.75 1.81 -22.88
N ARG A 139 -9.63 1.87 -24.21
CA ARG A 139 -9.13 0.74 -25.02
C ARG A 139 -7.69 0.38 -24.65
N THR A 140 -6.82 1.37 -24.44
CA THR A 140 -5.44 1.11 -24.04
C THR A 140 -5.37 0.56 -22.63
N MET A 141 -6.19 1.07 -21.71
CA MET A 141 -6.24 0.59 -20.33
C MET A 141 -6.68 -0.89 -20.23
N ILE A 142 -7.71 -1.27 -20.98
CA ILE A 142 -8.27 -2.63 -21.01
C ILE A 142 -7.25 -3.60 -21.61
N HIS A 143 -6.73 -3.30 -22.81
CA HIS A 143 -5.90 -4.24 -23.56
C HIS A 143 -4.43 -4.27 -23.15
N PHE A 144 -3.93 -3.30 -22.38
CA PHE A 144 -2.55 -3.35 -21.91
C PHE A 144 -2.35 -4.53 -20.93
N PRO A 145 -1.50 -5.52 -21.25
CA PRO A 145 -1.49 -6.80 -20.52
C PRO A 145 -0.54 -6.83 -19.33
N PHE A 146 0.18 -5.74 -19.04
CA PHE A 146 1.22 -5.71 -18.01
C PHE A 146 0.92 -4.69 -16.91
N VAL A 147 1.42 -4.99 -15.71
CA VAL A 147 1.72 -4.00 -14.67
C VAL A 147 3.19 -3.63 -14.82
N THR A 148 3.51 -2.35 -14.99
CA THR A 148 4.88 -1.91 -15.28
C THR A 148 5.42 -0.96 -14.22
N THR A 149 6.70 -1.12 -13.85
CA THR A 149 7.47 -0.14 -13.08
C THR A 149 8.47 0.58 -13.99
N LYS A 150 9.36 1.43 -13.47
CA LYS A 150 10.43 2.04 -14.30
C LYS A 150 11.37 1.00 -14.92
N LYS A 151 11.59 -0.15 -14.26
CA LYS A 151 12.65 -1.13 -14.62
C LYS A 151 12.12 -2.46 -15.16
N MET A 152 10.87 -2.82 -14.93
CA MET A 152 10.33 -4.15 -15.27
C MET A 152 8.82 -4.10 -15.58
N GLY A 153 8.31 -5.20 -16.10
CA GLY A 153 6.87 -5.45 -16.21
C GLY A 153 6.55 -6.87 -15.77
N VAL A 154 5.36 -7.08 -15.23
CA VAL A 154 4.80 -8.40 -14.89
C VAL A 154 3.42 -8.46 -15.52
N SER A 155 3.07 -9.57 -16.17
CA SER A 155 1.76 -9.72 -16.79
C SER A 155 0.65 -9.64 -15.73
N LYS A 156 -0.52 -9.12 -16.12
CA LYS A 156 -1.69 -9.07 -15.23
C LYS A 156 -2.05 -10.47 -14.71
N ALA A 157 -1.97 -11.49 -15.56
CA ALA A 157 -2.20 -12.90 -15.18
C ALA A 157 -1.19 -13.42 -14.16
N LEU A 158 0.10 -13.09 -14.30
CA LEU A 158 1.10 -13.44 -13.29
C LEU A 158 0.86 -12.64 -11.99
N MET A 159 0.40 -11.39 -12.07
CA MET A 159 0.04 -10.62 -10.88
C MET A 159 -1.18 -11.19 -10.14
N GLU A 160 -2.15 -11.78 -10.83
CA GLU A 160 -3.27 -12.53 -10.21
C GLU A 160 -2.75 -13.75 -9.44
N MET A 161 -1.88 -14.57 -10.05
CA MET A 161 -1.23 -15.69 -9.34
C MET A 161 -0.38 -15.23 -8.14
N ALA A 162 0.27 -14.06 -8.25
CA ALA A 162 1.00 -13.44 -7.16
C ALA A 162 0.04 -12.97 -6.05
N HIS A 163 -1.12 -12.43 -6.40
CA HIS A 163 -2.15 -12.04 -5.46
C HIS A 163 -2.64 -13.23 -4.64
N ASP A 164 -3.02 -14.33 -5.29
CA ASP A 164 -3.42 -15.58 -4.61
C ASP A 164 -2.31 -16.11 -3.69
N GLY A 165 -1.08 -16.07 -4.17
CA GLY A 165 0.09 -16.45 -3.39
C GLY A 165 0.24 -15.60 -2.13
N MET A 166 0.16 -14.27 -2.27
CA MET A 166 0.26 -13.32 -1.16
C MET A 166 -0.86 -13.50 -0.14
N MET A 167 -2.08 -13.78 -0.61
CA MET A 167 -3.27 -14.05 0.19
C MET A 167 -3.33 -15.52 0.71
N SER A 168 -2.23 -16.26 0.61
CA SER A 168 -2.12 -17.62 1.16
C SER A 168 -1.15 -17.71 2.35
N ALA A 169 -1.34 -18.74 3.18
CA ALA A 169 -0.45 -19.04 4.31
C ALA A 169 1.01 -19.33 3.88
N ASN A 170 1.25 -19.76 2.64
CA ASN A 170 2.57 -20.07 2.10
C ASN A 170 3.25 -18.88 1.40
N GLY A 171 2.52 -17.78 1.17
CA GLY A 171 3.03 -16.63 0.44
C GLY A 171 3.40 -16.98 -1.00
N LEU A 172 4.38 -16.26 -1.55
CA LEU A 172 4.83 -16.43 -2.93
C LEU A 172 5.66 -17.71 -3.19
N SER A 173 5.99 -18.51 -2.16
CA SER A 173 6.87 -19.68 -2.35
C SER A 173 6.29 -20.69 -3.34
N ARG A 174 5.04 -21.12 -3.10
CA ARG A 174 4.34 -22.06 -3.99
C ARG A 174 4.04 -21.44 -5.36
N THR A 175 3.79 -20.13 -5.41
CA THR A 175 3.57 -19.41 -6.68
C THR A 175 4.83 -19.46 -7.55
N VAL A 176 6.00 -19.15 -6.99
CA VAL A 176 7.28 -19.20 -7.73
C VAL A 176 7.63 -20.61 -8.17
N GLU A 177 7.46 -21.62 -7.31
CA GLU A 177 7.66 -23.03 -7.66
C GLU A 177 6.73 -23.48 -8.80
N ASN A 178 5.46 -23.06 -8.77
CA ASN A 178 4.50 -23.35 -9.83
C ASN A 178 4.91 -22.73 -11.17
N ILE A 179 5.41 -21.49 -11.17
CA ILE A 179 5.89 -20.82 -12.38
C ILE A 179 7.13 -21.53 -12.92
N GLN A 180 8.09 -21.87 -12.05
CA GLN A 180 9.29 -22.60 -12.44
C GLN A 180 8.93 -23.92 -13.13
N ARG A 181 8.03 -24.71 -12.52
CA ARG A 181 7.52 -25.96 -13.09
C ARG A 181 6.82 -25.74 -14.45
N ARG A 182 6.06 -24.66 -14.62
CA ARG A 182 5.41 -24.34 -15.90
C ARG A 182 6.43 -24.00 -16.99
N ARG A 183 7.46 -23.23 -16.66
CA ARG A 183 8.56 -22.88 -17.59
C ARG A 183 9.36 -24.12 -17.98
N GLU A 184 9.66 -25.02 -17.05
CA GLU A 184 10.30 -26.32 -17.33
C GLU A 184 9.43 -27.22 -18.19
N LYS A 185 8.12 -27.28 -17.92
CA LYS A 185 7.17 -28.00 -18.78
C LYS A 185 7.17 -27.45 -20.21
N ARG A 186 7.18 -26.12 -20.37
CA ARG A 186 7.28 -25.48 -21.70
C ARG A 186 8.58 -25.87 -22.41
N TYR A 187 9.71 -25.93 -21.72
CA TYR A 187 10.97 -26.40 -22.31
C TYR A 187 10.82 -27.80 -22.92
N TYR A 188 10.25 -28.77 -22.20
CA TYR A 188 10.09 -30.12 -22.74
C TYR A 188 9.12 -30.17 -23.93
N ASN A 189 8.06 -29.35 -23.92
CA ASN A 189 7.19 -29.21 -25.08
C ASN A 189 7.94 -28.65 -26.29
N LEU A 190 8.77 -27.62 -26.10
CA LEU A 190 9.60 -27.05 -27.16
C LEU A 190 10.64 -28.06 -27.67
N LEU A 191 11.21 -28.87 -26.80
CA LEU A 191 12.14 -29.94 -27.17
C LEU A 191 11.45 -31.03 -28.00
N SER A 192 10.21 -31.39 -27.67
CA SER A 192 9.42 -32.31 -28.51
C SER A 192 9.15 -31.74 -29.90
N LEU A 193 8.79 -30.45 -30.00
CA LEU A 193 8.61 -29.77 -31.29
C LEU A 193 9.92 -29.68 -32.07
N PHE A 194 11.04 -29.41 -31.39
CA PHE A 194 12.37 -29.41 -32.00
C PHE A 194 12.69 -30.78 -32.61
N ALA A 195 12.48 -31.86 -31.86
CA ALA A 195 12.73 -33.22 -32.31
C ALA A 195 11.83 -33.62 -33.50
N ASP A 196 10.56 -33.22 -33.48
CA ASP A 196 9.64 -33.44 -34.60
C ASP A 196 10.09 -32.73 -35.88
N ARG A 197 10.51 -31.46 -35.77
CA ARG A 197 11.04 -30.71 -36.93
C ARG A 197 12.36 -31.27 -37.45
N VAL A 198 13.25 -31.75 -36.57
CA VAL A 198 14.47 -32.47 -37.00
C VAL A 198 14.09 -33.70 -37.81
N ARG A 199 13.13 -34.50 -37.33
CA ARG A 199 12.64 -35.69 -38.05
C ARG A 199 12.08 -35.34 -39.42
N GLN A 200 11.25 -34.29 -39.52
CA GLN A 200 10.69 -33.82 -40.79
C GLN A 200 11.78 -33.35 -41.78
N ASN A 201 12.79 -32.62 -41.29
CA ASN A 201 13.92 -32.18 -42.09
C ASN A 201 14.79 -33.34 -42.57
N GLN A 202 14.98 -34.38 -41.74
CA GLN A 202 15.71 -35.59 -42.12
C GLN A 202 14.97 -36.44 -43.16
N ILE A 203 13.63 -36.48 -43.11
CA ILE A 203 12.82 -37.11 -44.16
C ILE A 203 13.03 -36.39 -45.50
N SER A 204 13.08 -35.05 -45.49
CA SER A 204 13.25 -34.23 -46.70
C SER A 204 14.70 -34.20 -47.19
N ASN A 205 15.66 -34.29 -46.29
CA ASN A 205 17.09 -34.31 -46.54
C ASN A 205 17.79 -35.26 -45.54
N PRO A 206 18.10 -36.50 -45.95
CA PRO A 206 18.75 -37.48 -45.07
C PRO A 206 20.12 -37.05 -44.52
N LEU A 207 20.79 -36.09 -45.16
CA LEU A 207 22.07 -35.52 -44.72
C LEU A 207 21.90 -34.32 -43.76
N TYR A 208 20.67 -34.00 -43.35
CA TYR A 208 20.41 -32.89 -42.45
C TYR A 208 21.07 -33.10 -41.07
N ALA A 209 22.07 -32.28 -40.77
CA ALA A 209 22.69 -32.19 -39.46
C ALA A 209 21.90 -31.22 -38.58
N ALA A 210 21.22 -31.75 -37.55
CA ALA A 210 20.48 -30.93 -36.62
C ALA A 210 21.43 -30.09 -35.73
N PRO A 211 21.09 -28.83 -35.42
CA PRO A 211 21.81 -28.07 -34.41
C PRO A 211 21.61 -28.70 -33.02
N MET A 212 22.50 -28.41 -32.08
CA MET A 212 22.32 -28.82 -30.69
C MET A 212 21.21 -27.96 -30.05
N PRO A 213 20.14 -28.55 -29.47
CA PRO A 213 19.14 -27.79 -28.75
C PRO A 213 19.72 -27.19 -27.46
N LEU A 214 19.09 -26.14 -26.95
CA LEU A 214 19.43 -25.63 -25.61
C LEU A 214 19.18 -26.74 -24.58
N THR A 215 20.08 -26.84 -23.59
CA THR A 215 19.86 -27.69 -22.41
C THR A 215 18.81 -27.08 -21.48
N VAL A 216 18.19 -27.91 -20.64
CA VAL A 216 17.23 -27.44 -19.61
C VAL A 216 17.87 -26.42 -18.67
N THR A 217 19.15 -26.57 -18.32
CA THR A 217 19.87 -25.64 -17.45
C THR A 217 20.07 -24.27 -18.11
N GLN A 218 20.43 -24.25 -19.40
CA GLN A 218 20.57 -23.02 -20.17
C GLN A 218 19.21 -22.32 -20.31
N TYR A 219 18.16 -23.07 -20.67
CA TYR A 219 16.80 -22.52 -20.80
C TYR A 219 16.29 -21.98 -19.47
N SER A 220 16.46 -22.72 -18.36
CA SER A 220 16.05 -22.28 -17.02
C SER A 220 16.82 -21.05 -16.54
N THR A 221 18.07 -20.88 -16.97
CA THR A 221 18.85 -19.67 -16.68
C THR A 221 18.31 -18.46 -17.45
N GLN A 222 18.00 -18.65 -18.73
CA GLN A 222 17.40 -17.61 -19.59
C GLN A 222 15.98 -17.21 -19.13
N GLN A 223 15.19 -18.20 -18.73
CA GLN A 223 13.81 -18.08 -18.31
C GLN A 223 13.67 -18.10 -16.79
N ARG A 224 14.68 -17.62 -16.06
CA ARG A 224 14.68 -17.61 -14.59
C ARG A 224 13.47 -16.84 -14.07
N VAL A 225 12.75 -17.45 -13.13
CA VAL A 225 11.58 -16.81 -12.50
C VAL A 225 12.01 -15.60 -11.68
N VAL A 226 11.21 -14.54 -11.76
CA VAL A 226 11.37 -13.35 -10.92
C VAL A 226 11.36 -13.72 -9.43
N ASP A 227 12.26 -13.11 -8.68
CA ASP A 227 12.42 -13.43 -7.28
C ASP A 227 11.23 -12.92 -6.43
N ARG A 228 11.03 -13.57 -5.27
CA ARG A 228 9.92 -13.25 -4.35
C ARG A 228 9.93 -11.80 -3.86
N LYS A 229 11.10 -11.18 -3.69
CA LYS A 229 11.19 -9.80 -3.19
C LYS A 229 10.67 -8.83 -4.26
N THR A 230 11.03 -9.07 -5.51
CA THR A 230 10.58 -8.30 -6.67
C THR A 230 9.07 -8.46 -6.89
N LEU A 231 8.55 -9.69 -6.95
CA LEU A 231 7.11 -9.94 -7.09
C LEU A 231 6.29 -9.29 -5.98
N ARG A 232 6.78 -9.37 -4.74
CA ARG A 232 6.14 -8.72 -3.59
C ARG A 232 6.10 -7.20 -3.72
N ALA A 233 7.19 -6.57 -4.15
CA ALA A 233 7.23 -5.13 -4.34
C ALA A 233 6.25 -4.68 -5.43
N MET A 234 6.15 -5.46 -6.52
CA MET A 234 5.17 -5.22 -7.56
C MET A 234 3.72 -5.44 -7.09
N TRP A 235 3.48 -6.47 -6.29
CA TRP A 235 2.18 -6.70 -5.69
C TRP A 235 1.76 -5.54 -4.79
N LEU A 236 2.64 -5.05 -3.92
CA LEU A 236 2.38 -3.89 -3.06
C LEU A 236 2.00 -2.64 -3.89
N ALA A 237 2.75 -2.35 -4.95
CA ALA A 237 2.45 -1.22 -5.83
C ALA A 237 1.11 -1.41 -6.56
N SER A 238 0.85 -2.59 -7.10
CA SER A 238 -0.39 -2.88 -7.85
C SER A 238 -1.64 -2.91 -6.99
N THR A 239 -1.48 -3.18 -5.69
CA THR A 239 -2.58 -3.29 -4.73
C THR A 239 -2.75 -2.04 -3.89
N GLU A 240 -2.03 -0.95 -4.18
CA GLU A 240 -2.05 0.29 -3.40
C GLU A 240 -3.46 0.86 -3.17
N VAL A 241 -4.32 0.73 -4.18
CA VAL A 241 -5.72 1.21 -4.14
C VAL A 241 -6.60 0.45 -3.14
N TYR A 242 -6.29 -0.82 -2.83
CA TYR A 242 -7.11 -1.66 -1.94
C TYR A 242 -7.25 -1.07 -0.54
N SER A 243 -6.20 -0.44 -0.02
CA SER A 243 -6.23 0.21 1.28
C SER A 243 -7.27 1.32 1.35
N SER A 244 -7.32 2.16 0.32
CA SER A 244 -8.29 3.26 0.25
C SER A 244 -9.71 2.78 -0.01
N LEU A 245 -9.87 1.74 -0.83
CA LEU A 245 -11.19 1.11 -1.05
C LEU A 245 -11.70 0.44 0.22
N CYS A 246 -10.85 -0.26 0.96
CA CYS A 246 -11.18 -0.84 2.26
C CYS A 246 -11.66 0.24 3.24
N GLU A 247 -10.93 1.34 3.36
CA GLU A 247 -11.33 2.49 4.19
C GLU A 247 -12.69 3.07 3.77
N GLN A 248 -12.89 3.24 2.47
CA GLN A 248 -14.13 3.77 1.93
C GLN A 248 -15.33 2.85 2.19
N VAL A 249 -15.16 1.54 1.99
CA VAL A 249 -16.19 0.55 2.30
C VAL A 249 -16.52 0.57 3.79
N MET A 250 -15.52 0.52 4.68
CA MET A 250 -15.76 0.54 6.13
C MET A 250 -16.57 1.78 6.56
N LYS A 251 -16.26 2.96 6.01
CA LYS A 251 -16.96 4.21 6.31
C LYS A 251 -18.41 4.23 5.85
N SER A 252 -18.74 3.48 4.80
CA SER A 252 -20.10 3.39 4.26
C SER A 252 -20.94 2.32 4.95
N LEU A 253 -20.41 1.61 5.96
CA LEU A 253 -21.16 0.58 6.67
C LEU A 253 -21.94 1.16 7.83
N ASP A 254 -23.17 0.67 7.99
CA ASP A 254 -24.01 0.98 9.13
C ASP A 254 -23.86 -0.03 10.28
N VAL A 255 -24.12 0.46 11.48
CA VAL A 255 -24.29 -0.30 12.71
C VAL A 255 -25.72 -0.05 13.20
N ARG A 256 -26.58 -1.07 13.04
CA ARG A 256 -28.01 -0.97 13.34
C ARG A 256 -28.37 -1.52 14.72
N LYS A 257 -27.55 -2.41 15.28
CA LYS A 257 -27.87 -3.05 16.56
C LYS A 257 -26.70 -3.24 17.49
N VAL A 258 -25.53 -3.65 16.98
CA VAL A 258 -24.38 -3.89 17.86
C VAL A 258 -23.05 -3.61 17.19
N LEU A 259 -22.17 -2.93 17.93
CA LEU A 259 -20.76 -2.76 17.64
C LEU A 259 -19.93 -3.63 18.58
N ARG A 260 -19.24 -4.64 18.05
CA ARG A 260 -18.33 -5.50 18.82
C ARG A 260 -16.92 -4.96 18.71
N VAL A 261 -16.22 -4.84 19.82
CA VAL A 261 -14.88 -4.26 19.90
C VAL A 261 -13.93 -5.29 20.52
N ASP A 262 -12.88 -5.66 19.80
CA ASP A 262 -11.89 -6.64 20.27
C ASP A 262 -10.47 -6.33 19.79
N HIS A 263 -9.48 -6.73 20.59
CA HIS A 263 -8.07 -6.56 20.32
C HIS A 263 -7.39 -7.88 19.91
N SER A 264 -6.71 -7.87 18.77
CA SER A 264 -5.89 -8.98 18.31
C SER A 264 -4.40 -8.73 18.53
N VAL A 265 -3.79 -9.47 19.46
CA VAL A 265 -2.32 -9.44 19.65
C VAL A 265 -1.61 -10.36 18.65
N LYS A 266 -2.24 -11.50 18.32
CA LYS A 266 -1.59 -12.58 17.55
C LYS A 266 -1.19 -12.11 16.16
N TYR A 267 -2.03 -11.31 15.51
CA TYR A 267 -1.75 -10.77 14.18
C TYR A 267 -0.50 -9.87 14.18
N CYS A 268 -0.46 -8.87 15.06
CA CYS A 268 0.65 -7.93 15.15
C CYS A 268 1.98 -8.57 15.56
N LYS A 269 1.96 -9.70 16.31
CA LYS A 269 3.19 -10.47 16.61
C LYS A 269 3.93 -10.95 15.36
N HIS A 270 3.21 -11.22 14.27
CA HIS A 270 3.80 -11.68 13.01
C HIS A 270 4.23 -10.53 12.09
N LEU A 271 3.88 -9.28 12.41
CA LEU A 271 4.34 -8.11 11.68
C LEU A 271 5.74 -7.71 12.17
N LYS A 272 6.68 -7.57 11.23
CA LYS A 272 8.07 -7.23 11.52
C LYS A 272 8.55 -6.03 10.71
N VAL A 273 9.47 -5.27 11.30
CA VAL A 273 10.26 -4.24 10.62
C VAL A 273 11.64 -4.83 10.37
N TRP A 274 12.13 -4.71 9.13
CA TRP A 274 13.48 -5.14 8.77
C TRP A 274 14.42 -3.97 8.95
N THR A 275 15.40 -4.13 9.83
CA THR A 275 16.45 -3.12 10.02
C THR A 275 17.49 -3.23 8.91
N GLY A 276 18.25 -2.15 8.70
CA GLY A 276 19.34 -2.12 7.70
C GLY A 276 20.45 -3.16 7.95
N SER A 277 20.52 -3.73 9.16
CA SER A 277 21.42 -4.84 9.52
C SER A 277 20.85 -6.23 9.18
N GLY A 278 19.66 -6.31 8.58
CA GLY A 278 18.98 -7.56 8.25
C GLY A 278 18.26 -8.23 9.43
N GLN A 279 18.31 -7.62 10.62
CA GLN A 279 17.58 -8.11 11.79
C GLN A 279 16.08 -7.78 11.69
N ARG A 280 15.26 -8.63 12.32
CA ARG A 280 13.80 -8.48 12.37
C ARG A 280 13.40 -7.96 13.73
N GLU A 281 12.79 -6.79 13.76
CA GLU A 281 12.26 -6.20 14.99
C GLU A 281 10.73 -6.23 14.98
N SER A 282 10.14 -6.34 16.17
CA SER A 282 8.70 -6.18 16.33
C SER A 282 8.36 -4.69 16.35
N MET A 283 7.19 -4.32 15.85
CA MET A 283 6.71 -2.94 15.90
C MET A 283 6.51 -2.52 17.36
N LYS A 284 7.23 -1.48 17.82
CA LYS A 284 7.17 -1.01 19.21
C LYS A 284 5.83 -0.35 19.55
N ASP A 285 5.24 0.31 18.56
CA ASP A 285 4.06 1.17 18.69
C ASP A 285 2.76 0.54 18.17
N ALA A 286 2.83 -0.67 17.63
CA ALA A 286 1.69 -1.38 17.06
C ALA A 286 1.73 -2.85 17.52
N LYS A 287 1.41 -3.05 18.80
CA LYS A 287 1.46 -4.38 19.45
C LYS A 287 0.17 -5.17 19.26
N MET A 288 -0.93 -4.48 18.99
CA MET A 288 -2.26 -5.09 18.85
C MET A 288 -3.02 -4.45 17.68
N LEU A 289 -4.03 -5.16 17.21
CA LEU A 289 -4.96 -4.72 16.18
C LEU A 289 -6.35 -4.65 16.81
N LEU A 290 -6.86 -3.44 17.03
CA LEU A 290 -8.24 -3.19 17.42
C LEU A 290 -9.15 -3.35 16.20
N LEU A 291 -10.21 -4.13 16.33
CA LEU A 291 -11.25 -4.30 15.32
C LEU A 291 -12.61 -3.93 15.89
N MET A 292 -13.45 -3.33 15.05
CA MET A 292 -14.85 -3.05 15.32
C MET A 292 -15.73 -3.76 14.29
N GLN A 293 -16.69 -4.56 14.75
CA GLN A 293 -17.55 -5.39 13.89
C GLN A 293 -19.03 -5.11 14.17
N ASN A 294 -19.84 -4.92 13.13
CA ASN A 294 -21.28 -4.70 13.27
C ASN A 294 -22.06 -6.01 13.55
N GLU A 295 -23.39 -5.90 13.72
CA GLU A 295 -24.30 -7.00 14.03
C GLU A 295 -24.18 -8.20 13.09
N ILE A 296 -24.02 -7.97 11.79
CA ILE A 296 -23.98 -9.03 10.77
C ILE A 296 -22.57 -9.58 10.52
N GLY A 297 -21.55 -8.99 11.13
CA GLY A 297 -20.18 -9.48 11.08
C GLY A 297 -19.25 -8.72 10.14
N GLN A 298 -19.65 -7.58 9.56
CA GLN A 298 -18.73 -6.73 8.78
C GLN A 298 -17.84 -5.91 9.72
N ILE A 299 -16.58 -5.72 9.34
CA ILE A 299 -15.63 -4.87 10.04
C ILE A 299 -15.90 -3.42 9.64
N VAL A 300 -16.34 -2.59 10.58
CA VAL A 300 -16.64 -1.16 10.35
C VAL A 300 -15.48 -0.24 10.71
N GLY A 301 -14.50 -0.75 11.44
CA GLY A 301 -13.33 0.02 11.83
C GLY A 301 -12.20 -0.86 12.29
N ARG A 302 -10.98 -0.36 12.17
CA ARG A 302 -9.76 -1.04 12.61
C ARG A 302 -8.67 -0.04 12.97
N ARG A 303 -7.80 -0.39 13.91
CA ARG A 303 -6.65 0.44 14.27
C ARG A 303 -5.51 -0.37 14.87
N LEU A 304 -4.27 0.00 14.60
CA LEU A 304 -3.13 -0.52 15.34
C LEU A 304 -3.03 0.19 16.68
N THR A 305 -2.78 -0.58 17.75
CA THR A 305 -2.66 -0.02 19.10
C THR A 305 -1.38 -0.48 19.80
N ARG A 306 -0.80 0.42 20.61
CA ARG A 306 0.43 0.13 21.38
C ARG A 306 0.13 -0.73 22.61
N SER A 307 -1.03 -0.52 23.19
CA SER A 307 -1.58 -1.24 24.34
C SER A 307 -3.10 -1.08 24.33
N GLU A 308 -3.79 -1.59 25.35
CA GLU A 308 -5.25 -1.43 25.50
C GLU A 308 -5.60 0.02 25.91
N ASN A 309 -4.74 0.98 25.57
CA ASN A 309 -4.87 2.37 25.93
C ASN A 309 -6.16 2.95 25.34
N HIS A 310 -6.82 3.77 26.15
CA HIS A 310 -8.10 4.37 25.80
C HIS A 310 -7.99 5.42 24.68
N GLU A 311 -6.83 6.01 24.41
CA GLU A 311 -6.72 7.06 23.39
C GLU A 311 -6.96 6.54 21.95
N GLU A 312 -6.29 5.46 21.55
CA GLU A 312 -6.44 4.86 20.22
C GLU A 312 -7.83 4.26 20.04
N THR A 313 -8.36 3.64 21.09
CA THR A 313 -9.73 3.12 21.13
C THR A 313 -10.75 4.25 21.02
N ARG A 314 -10.57 5.35 21.76
CA ARG A 314 -11.42 6.55 21.70
C ARG A 314 -11.41 7.14 20.30
N SER A 315 -10.24 7.29 19.68
CA SER A 315 -10.16 7.84 18.32
C SER A 315 -10.95 6.97 17.35
N LEU A 316 -10.78 5.64 17.38
CA LEU A 316 -11.54 4.77 16.49
C LEU A 316 -13.05 4.84 16.77
N LEU A 317 -13.48 4.92 18.04
CA LEU A 317 -14.89 5.10 18.39
C LEU A 317 -15.47 6.41 17.84
N THR A 318 -14.69 7.50 17.87
CA THR A 318 -15.07 8.77 17.26
C THR A 318 -15.17 8.64 15.74
N ASP A 319 -14.20 7.95 15.11
CA ASP A 319 -14.12 7.78 13.66
C ASP A 319 -15.30 6.96 13.10
N VAL A 320 -15.86 6.02 13.87
CA VAL A 320 -17.03 5.22 13.47
C VAL A 320 -18.36 5.76 13.98
N LYS A 321 -18.37 6.90 14.68
CA LYS A 321 -19.57 7.41 15.35
C LYS A 321 -20.72 7.65 14.38
N HIS A 322 -20.42 8.12 13.16
CA HIS A 322 -21.44 8.39 12.14
C HIS A 322 -22.12 7.13 11.62
N SER A 323 -21.50 5.96 11.75
CA SER A 323 -22.08 4.67 11.33
C SER A 323 -23.17 4.15 12.27
N LEU A 324 -23.30 4.71 13.48
CA LEU A 324 -24.25 4.21 14.47
C LEU A 324 -25.64 4.82 14.26
N LEU A 325 -26.62 3.97 13.93
CA LEU A 325 -28.02 4.35 13.73
C LEU A 325 -28.83 4.12 15.02
N SER A 326 -28.40 4.74 16.12
CA SER A 326 -29.09 4.63 17.41
C SER A 326 -30.20 5.69 17.52
N ASP A 327 -31.41 5.24 17.85
CA ASP A 327 -32.56 6.10 18.19
C ASP A 327 -33.32 5.52 19.41
N ASP A 328 -34.30 6.26 19.94
CA ASP A 328 -35.04 5.85 21.15
C ASP A 328 -35.78 4.51 21.00
N ASN A 329 -36.15 4.12 19.77
CA ASN A 329 -36.83 2.87 19.46
C ASN A 329 -35.84 1.75 19.08
N ASN A 330 -34.64 2.11 18.61
CA ASN A 330 -33.61 1.21 18.12
C ASN A 330 -32.29 1.41 18.88
N PRO A 331 -32.19 0.89 20.12
CA PRO A 331 -30.96 1.03 20.90
C PRO A 331 -29.82 0.23 20.26
N VAL A 332 -28.68 0.89 20.08
CA VAL A 332 -27.41 0.27 19.68
C VAL A 332 -26.56 -0.09 20.92
N TYR A 333 -25.98 -1.28 20.89
CA TYR A 333 -25.12 -1.78 21.95
C TYR A 333 -23.65 -1.81 21.53
N ILE A 334 -22.73 -1.56 22.46
CA ILE A 334 -21.31 -1.82 22.27
C ILE A 334 -20.92 -3.02 23.11
N VAL A 335 -20.39 -4.08 22.50
CA VAL A 335 -19.96 -5.30 23.18
C VAL A 335 -18.43 -5.36 23.24
N SER A 336 -17.87 -5.61 24.41
CA SER A 336 -16.43 -5.75 24.64
C SER A 336 -16.13 -6.85 25.67
N ASP A 337 -14.93 -7.40 25.58
CA ASP A 337 -14.32 -8.30 26.56
C ASP A 337 -14.14 -7.69 27.96
N ASN A 338 -14.08 -6.35 28.07
CA ASN A 338 -14.00 -5.61 29.31
C ASN A 338 -14.90 -4.37 29.28
N ALA A 339 -16.20 -4.60 29.41
CA ALA A 339 -17.23 -3.56 29.41
C ALA A 339 -16.98 -2.47 30.45
N GLN A 340 -16.42 -2.83 31.62
CA GLN A 340 -16.17 -1.87 32.69
C GLN A 340 -15.06 -0.87 32.32
N ALA A 341 -13.99 -1.33 31.66
CA ALA A 341 -12.87 -0.48 31.27
C ALA A 341 -13.25 0.55 30.20
N ILE A 342 -14.16 0.20 29.28
CA ILE A 342 -14.52 1.09 28.16
C ILE A 342 -15.75 1.97 28.44
N ARG A 343 -16.53 1.69 29.50
CA ARG A 343 -17.83 2.34 29.74
C ARG A 343 -17.76 3.86 29.79
N ASN A 344 -16.85 4.41 30.58
CA ASN A 344 -16.72 5.88 30.72
C ASN A 344 -16.27 6.52 29.41
N MET A 345 -15.38 5.85 28.67
CA MET A 345 -14.90 6.31 27.37
C MET A 345 -16.03 6.32 26.34
N VAL A 346 -16.79 5.24 26.24
CA VAL A 346 -17.98 5.15 25.37
C VAL A 346 -18.97 6.25 25.73
N ASN A 347 -19.31 6.39 27.01
CA ASN A 347 -20.25 7.43 27.45
C ASN A 347 -19.77 8.84 27.04
N SER A 348 -18.47 9.12 27.14
CA SER A 348 -17.92 10.42 26.74
C SER A 348 -17.91 10.67 25.22
N VAL A 349 -17.91 9.64 24.38
CA VAL A 349 -17.91 9.77 22.90
C VAL A 349 -19.34 9.86 22.37
N PHE A 350 -20.24 9.04 22.93
CA PHE A 350 -21.61 8.87 22.44
C PHE A 350 -22.67 9.62 23.27
N GLY A 351 -22.30 10.20 24.41
CA GLY A 351 -23.23 11.01 25.21
C GLY A 351 -24.39 10.21 25.81
N GLY A 352 -24.18 8.93 26.09
CA GLY A 352 -25.20 8.03 26.64
C GLY A 352 -26.16 7.40 25.62
N SER A 353 -26.02 7.70 24.33
CA SER A 353 -26.91 7.16 23.28
C SER A 353 -26.73 5.66 22.99
N VAL A 354 -25.73 5.02 23.59
CA VAL A 354 -25.44 3.59 23.44
C VAL A 354 -25.15 2.94 24.78
N SER A 355 -25.52 1.66 24.90
CA SER A 355 -25.27 0.88 26.11
C SER A 355 -24.09 -0.08 25.91
N VAL A 356 -23.20 -0.16 26.90
CA VAL A 356 -22.05 -1.08 26.88
C VAL A 356 -22.43 -2.41 27.52
N LYS A 357 -22.12 -3.49 26.81
CA LYS A 357 -22.38 -4.87 27.19
C LYS A 357 -21.08 -5.68 27.25
N GLN A 358 -21.07 -6.66 28.13
CA GLN A 358 -19.95 -7.56 28.37
C GLN A 358 -20.10 -8.80 27.49
N ASP A 359 -19.02 -9.21 26.81
CA ASP A 359 -19.02 -10.45 26.04
C ASP A 359 -19.12 -11.68 26.99
N PRO A 360 -20.17 -12.52 26.88
CA PRO A 360 -20.33 -13.72 27.69
C PRO A 360 -19.22 -14.75 27.48
N PHE A 361 -18.61 -14.82 26.29
CA PHE A 361 -17.50 -15.74 26.01
C PHE A 361 -16.33 -15.50 26.97
N HIS A 362 -15.92 -14.23 27.07
CA HIS A 362 -14.82 -13.81 27.92
C HIS A 362 -15.11 -14.02 29.41
N VAL A 363 -16.37 -13.85 29.84
CA VAL A 363 -16.79 -14.17 31.23
C VAL A 363 -16.60 -15.66 31.53
N MET A 364 -17.10 -16.54 30.65
CA MET A 364 -16.95 -17.99 30.82
C MET A 364 -15.49 -18.44 30.74
N GLN A 365 -14.72 -17.85 29.84
CA GLN A 365 -13.30 -18.13 29.68
C GLN A 365 -12.50 -17.77 30.94
N ARG A 366 -12.72 -16.56 31.51
CA ARG A 366 -12.04 -16.11 32.74
C ARG A 366 -12.21 -17.09 33.90
N ILE A 367 -13.40 -17.65 34.07
CA ILE A 367 -13.69 -18.65 35.12
C ILE A 367 -13.03 -19.99 34.77
N ALA A 368 -13.20 -20.46 33.53
CA ALA A 368 -12.70 -21.77 33.11
C ALA A 368 -11.16 -21.86 33.12
N GLU A 369 -10.44 -20.78 32.79
CA GLU A 369 -8.98 -20.74 32.79
C GLU A 369 -8.37 -20.93 34.20
N LYS A 370 -9.12 -20.64 35.26
CA LYS A 370 -8.71 -20.91 36.64
C LYS A 370 -8.86 -22.39 37.05
N ILE A 371 -9.35 -23.26 36.17
CA ILE A 371 -9.45 -24.70 36.42
C ILE A 371 -8.16 -25.40 35.95
N LYS A 372 -7.53 -26.18 36.84
CA LYS A 372 -6.25 -26.88 36.61
C LYS A 372 -6.35 -27.89 35.46
N ALA A 373 -7.27 -28.86 35.59
CA ALA A 373 -7.34 -30.00 34.67
C ALA A 373 -8.12 -29.66 33.40
N SER A 374 -7.54 -29.93 32.23
CA SER A 374 -8.13 -29.63 30.92
C SER A 374 -9.49 -30.33 30.68
N ALA A 375 -9.64 -31.58 31.11
CA ALA A 375 -10.90 -32.31 31.00
C ALA A 375 -12.00 -31.68 31.87
N HIS A 376 -11.70 -31.33 33.12
CA HIS A 376 -12.63 -30.64 34.02
C HIS A 376 -12.96 -29.23 33.51
N ARG A 377 -11.97 -28.50 32.97
CA ARG A 377 -12.17 -27.18 32.35
C ARG A 377 -13.24 -27.23 31.25
N LYS A 378 -13.17 -28.20 30.34
CA LYS A 378 -14.18 -28.37 29.28
C LYS A 378 -15.57 -28.67 29.85
N ALA A 379 -15.66 -29.54 30.86
CA ALA A 379 -16.91 -29.89 31.51
C ALA A 379 -17.55 -28.68 32.22
N ILE A 380 -16.76 -27.91 32.99
CA ILE A 380 -17.21 -26.67 33.65
C ILE A 380 -17.62 -25.63 32.63
N TYR A 381 -16.85 -25.43 31.56
CA TYR A 381 -17.20 -24.48 30.50
C TYR A 381 -18.56 -24.81 29.86
N LYS A 382 -18.86 -26.10 29.63
CA LYS A 382 -20.17 -26.54 29.13
C LYS A 382 -21.30 -26.20 30.11
N LYS A 383 -21.07 -26.39 31.42
CA LYS A 383 -22.03 -26.02 32.48
C LYS A 383 -22.22 -24.50 32.57
N LEU A 384 -21.15 -23.72 32.48
CA LEU A 384 -21.21 -22.26 32.44
C LEU A 384 -22.01 -21.78 31.23
N LYS A 385 -21.80 -22.37 30.04
CA LYS A 385 -22.61 -22.06 28.86
C LYS A 385 -24.10 -22.35 29.08
N ALA A 386 -24.45 -23.48 29.68
CA ALA A 386 -25.84 -23.80 30.02
C ALA A 386 -26.43 -22.87 31.11
N ALA A 387 -25.58 -22.31 31.98
CA ALA A 387 -25.99 -21.31 32.96
C ALA A 387 -26.27 -19.94 32.34
N MET A 388 -25.63 -19.60 31.21
CA MET A 388 -25.83 -18.32 30.52
C MET A 388 -27.02 -18.35 29.56
N TYR A 389 -27.23 -19.48 28.88
CA TYR A 389 -28.20 -19.60 27.78
C TYR A 389 -29.37 -20.54 28.11
N VAL A 390 -30.55 -20.26 27.55
CA VAL A 390 -31.67 -21.21 27.48
C VAL A 390 -31.48 -22.19 26.31
N VAL A 391 -32.28 -23.25 26.24
CA VAL A 391 -32.18 -24.31 25.21
C VAL A 391 -32.34 -23.76 23.79
N THR A 392 -33.13 -22.71 23.62
CA THR A 392 -33.34 -22.02 22.33
C THR A 392 -32.14 -21.17 21.89
N GLY A 393 -31.09 -21.06 22.72
CA GLY A 393 -29.88 -20.29 22.42
C GLY A 393 -29.94 -18.81 22.83
N GLU A 394 -31.05 -18.36 23.43
CA GLU A 394 -31.19 -17.00 23.97
C GLU A 394 -30.52 -16.87 25.35
N LEU A 395 -30.19 -15.64 25.73
CA LEU A 395 -29.61 -15.36 27.04
C LEU A 395 -30.69 -15.44 28.12
N ARG A 396 -30.36 -16.06 29.25
CA ARG A 396 -31.21 -16.02 30.44
C ARG A 396 -31.28 -14.60 31.00
N ASN A 397 -32.38 -14.28 31.68
CA ASN A 397 -32.44 -13.03 32.45
C ASN A 397 -31.33 -13.01 33.53
N PRO A 398 -30.90 -11.81 33.98
CA PRO A 398 -29.81 -11.65 34.95
C PRO A 398 -29.95 -12.49 36.23
N LYS A 399 -31.18 -12.60 36.77
CA LYS A 399 -31.44 -13.30 38.02
C LYS A 399 -31.18 -14.80 37.89
N ASP A 400 -31.72 -15.41 36.85
CA ASP A 400 -31.53 -16.84 36.58
C ASP A 400 -30.10 -17.14 36.16
N MET A 401 -29.48 -16.25 35.36
CA MET A 401 -28.09 -16.38 34.94
C MET A 401 -27.15 -16.41 36.15
N ALA A 402 -27.33 -15.49 37.10
CA ALA A 402 -26.54 -15.43 38.33
C ALA A 402 -26.78 -16.65 39.22
N ALA A 403 -28.02 -17.07 39.44
CA ALA A 403 -28.36 -18.23 40.24
C ALA A 403 -27.72 -19.52 39.69
N ASN A 404 -27.82 -19.74 38.39
CA ASN A 404 -27.24 -20.92 37.74
C ASN A 404 -25.70 -20.86 37.74
N LEU A 405 -25.09 -19.69 37.51
CA LEU A 405 -23.64 -19.56 37.59
C LEU A 405 -23.12 -19.87 39.00
N ARG A 406 -23.80 -19.36 40.05
CA ARG A 406 -23.49 -19.70 41.45
C ARG A 406 -23.52 -21.21 41.67
N ALA A 407 -24.56 -21.89 41.21
CA ALA A 407 -24.66 -23.35 41.34
C ALA A 407 -23.49 -24.09 40.64
N VAL A 408 -23.05 -23.63 39.46
CA VAL A 408 -21.92 -24.24 38.75
C VAL A 408 -20.60 -24.03 39.50
N VAL A 409 -20.33 -22.80 39.96
CA VAL A 409 -19.04 -22.47 40.61
C VAL A 409 -18.94 -23.04 42.03
N SER A 410 -20.05 -23.14 42.77
CA SER A 410 -20.08 -23.79 44.09
C SER A 410 -19.81 -25.29 44.03
N ALA A 411 -20.05 -25.93 42.88
CA ALA A 411 -19.74 -27.34 42.66
C ALA A 411 -18.27 -27.60 42.30
N VAL A 412 -17.45 -26.56 42.10
CA VAL A 412 -16.01 -26.70 41.81
C VAL A 412 -15.25 -26.92 43.11
N LYS A 413 -14.47 -28.01 43.21
CA LYS A 413 -13.68 -28.29 44.40
C LYS A 413 -12.46 -27.37 44.47
N PRO A 414 -12.04 -26.89 45.66
CA PRO A 414 -10.84 -26.07 45.81
C PRO A 414 -9.57 -26.72 45.23
N THR A 415 -9.48 -28.05 45.28
CA THR A 415 -8.36 -28.82 44.70
C THR A 415 -8.24 -28.70 43.18
N ASP A 416 -9.36 -28.43 42.48
CA ASP A 416 -9.44 -28.33 41.02
C ASP A 416 -9.04 -26.93 40.49
N VAL A 417 -8.86 -25.95 41.37
CA VAL A 417 -8.56 -24.56 41.02
C VAL A 417 -7.05 -24.32 41.00
N SER A 418 -6.56 -23.53 40.02
CA SER A 418 -5.14 -23.24 39.78
C SER A 418 -4.61 -22.03 40.52
N CYS A 419 -5.50 -21.18 41.04
CA CYS A 419 -5.18 -19.95 41.76
C CYS A 419 -5.49 -20.03 43.26
N SER A 420 -5.17 -18.96 44.00
CA SER A 420 -5.51 -18.84 45.42
C SER A 420 -7.03 -18.77 45.63
N HIS A 421 -7.49 -19.14 46.84
CA HIS A 421 -8.91 -19.06 47.20
C HIS A 421 -9.46 -17.62 47.08
N ALA A 422 -8.67 -16.62 47.50
CA ALA A 422 -9.04 -15.21 47.38
C ALA A 422 -9.19 -14.76 45.91
N GLU A 423 -8.26 -15.18 45.04
CA GLU A 423 -8.32 -14.86 43.61
C GLU A 423 -9.50 -15.54 42.91
N TRP A 424 -9.81 -16.79 43.27
CA TRP A 424 -10.99 -17.50 42.76
C TRP A 424 -12.29 -16.79 43.16
N ASN A 425 -12.48 -16.52 44.46
CA ASN A 425 -13.68 -15.85 44.97
C ASN A 425 -13.81 -14.45 44.37
N GLY A 426 -12.71 -13.68 44.29
CA GLY A 426 -12.71 -12.36 43.65
C GLY A 426 -13.12 -12.41 42.17
N CYS A 427 -12.64 -13.42 41.43
CA CYS A 427 -13.04 -13.64 40.04
C CYS A 427 -14.54 -13.95 39.93
N VAL A 428 -15.05 -14.91 40.72
CA VAL A 428 -16.45 -15.31 40.70
C VAL A 428 -17.38 -14.15 41.07
N GLU A 429 -17.12 -13.48 42.19
CA GLU A 429 -17.94 -12.36 42.68
C GLU A 429 -17.97 -11.18 41.70
N SER A 430 -16.83 -10.84 41.09
CA SER A 430 -16.77 -9.78 40.09
C SER A 430 -17.62 -10.09 38.86
N ASN A 431 -17.62 -11.34 38.38
CA ASN A 431 -18.45 -11.75 37.25
C ASN A 431 -19.95 -11.85 37.63
N LEU A 432 -20.28 -12.31 38.84
CA LEU A 432 -21.67 -12.33 39.33
C LEU A 432 -22.26 -10.92 39.40
N LYS A 433 -21.52 -9.95 39.95
CA LYS A 433 -21.96 -8.55 39.98
C LYS A 433 -22.21 -7.96 38.59
N GLN A 434 -21.39 -8.32 37.60
CA GLN A 434 -21.60 -7.91 36.20
C GLN A 434 -22.90 -8.49 35.62
N ILE A 435 -23.17 -9.77 35.91
CA ILE A 435 -24.40 -10.44 35.49
C ILE A 435 -25.62 -9.80 36.14
N GLU A 436 -25.59 -9.62 37.46
CA GLU A 436 -26.69 -9.02 38.24
C GLU A 436 -27.01 -7.59 37.79
N ARG A 437 -26.00 -6.82 37.39
CA ARG A 437 -26.16 -5.49 36.78
C ARG A 437 -26.80 -5.52 35.39
N GLY A 438 -26.90 -6.69 34.75
CA GLY A 438 -27.45 -6.85 33.40
C GLY A 438 -26.46 -6.50 32.28
N ASP A 439 -25.15 -6.54 32.55
CA ASP A 439 -24.13 -6.20 31.54
C ASP A 439 -24.06 -7.23 30.41
N LEU A 440 -24.45 -8.47 30.68
CA LEU A 440 -24.48 -9.53 29.68
C LEU A 440 -25.83 -9.63 28.97
N PHE A 441 -26.87 -8.95 29.47
CA PHE A 441 -28.26 -9.17 29.04
C PHE A 441 -28.77 -8.08 28.09
N VAL A 442 -29.50 -8.51 27.07
CA VAL A 442 -30.29 -7.67 26.16
C VAL A 442 -31.65 -8.34 26.01
N GLU A 443 -32.72 -7.57 26.21
CA GLU A 443 -34.10 -8.08 26.21
C GLU A 443 -34.46 -8.74 24.87
N GLN A 444 -34.10 -8.09 23.76
CA GLN A 444 -34.21 -8.66 22.41
C GLN A 444 -32.82 -9.06 21.91
N ASN A 445 -32.34 -10.24 22.32
CA ASN A 445 -31.00 -10.74 21.94
C ASN A 445 -30.93 -11.35 20.52
N SER A 446 -31.89 -11.02 19.66
CA SER A 446 -31.99 -11.52 18.28
C SER A 446 -32.06 -10.34 17.33
N TYR A 447 -31.20 -10.33 16.32
CA TYR A 447 -31.24 -9.43 15.19
C TYR A 447 -31.52 -10.25 13.94
N GLU A 448 -32.48 -9.82 13.13
CA GLU A 448 -32.83 -10.50 11.88
C GLU A 448 -32.70 -9.52 10.72
N GLU A 449 -32.00 -9.95 9.66
CA GLU A 449 -31.83 -9.19 8.43
C GLU A 449 -31.75 -10.16 7.26
N ALA A 450 -32.51 -9.90 6.20
CA ALA A 450 -32.60 -10.77 5.01
C ALA A 450 -32.92 -12.26 5.33
N GLY A 451 -33.72 -12.52 6.37
CA GLY A 451 -34.10 -13.87 6.82
C GLY A 451 -33.01 -14.62 7.59
N GLU A 452 -31.88 -13.96 7.89
CA GLU A 452 -30.79 -14.52 8.69
C GLU A 452 -30.87 -13.96 10.11
N LYS A 453 -30.82 -14.85 11.11
CA LYS A 453 -30.91 -14.51 12.53
C LYS A 453 -29.54 -14.54 13.19
N VAL A 454 -29.15 -13.44 13.82
CA VAL A 454 -27.88 -13.27 14.53
C VAL A 454 -28.13 -12.83 15.97
N SER A 455 -27.41 -13.41 16.92
CA SER A 455 -27.50 -12.97 18.32
C SER A 455 -26.77 -11.64 18.55
N VAL A 456 -27.42 -10.68 19.20
CA VAL A 456 -26.85 -9.35 19.49
C VAL A 456 -25.62 -9.49 20.38
N VAL A 457 -25.80 -10.10 21.54
CA VAL A 457 -24.73 -10.54 22.43
C VAL A 457 -24.56 -12.05 22.25
N SER A 458 -23.41 -12.46 21.74
CA SER A 458 -23.13 -13.86 21.46
C SER A 458 -21.65 -14.17 21.68
N THR A 459 -21.37 -15.43 21.99
CA THR A 459 -19.99 -15.92 21.97
C THR A 459 -19.46 -15.94 20.54
N SER A 460 -18.19 -15.55 20.32
CA SER A 460 -17.33 -15.96 19.19
C SER A 460 -17.42 -15.29 17.81
N GLN A 461 -18.17 -14.20 17.59
CA GLN A 461 -18.28 -13.64 16.23
C GLN A 461 -16.97 -13.06 15.66
N LEU A 462 -16.21 -12.33 16.49
CA LEU A 462 -14.89 -11.83 16.10
C LEU A 462 -13.79 -12.92 16.12
N GLU A 463 -13.95 -13.95 16.94
CA GLU A 463 -12.95 -15.03 17.07
C GLU A 463 -12.76 -15.82 15.76
N GLY A 464 -13.83 -15.99 14.98
CA GLY A 464 -13.76 -16.59 13.64
C GLY A 464 -12.90 -15.75 12.69
N PHE A 465 -13.07 -14.42 12.72
CA PHE A 465 -12.26 -13.48 11.93
C PHE A 465 -10.80 -13.48 12.39
N HIS A 466 -10.55 -13.43 13.70
CA HIS A 466 -9.20 -13.52 14.27
C HIS A 466 -8.49 -14.84 13.92
N SER A 467 -9.22 -15.95 13.94
CA SER A 467 -8.69 -17.26 13.55
C SER A 467 -8.32 -17.31 12.07
N ALA A 468 -9.14 -16.72 11.21
CA ALA A 468 -8.85 -16.60 9.78
C ALA A 468 -7.62 -15.72 9.54
N LEU A 469 -7.53 -14.54 10.19
CA LEU A 469 -6.36 -13.67 10.13
C LEU A 469 -5.07 -14.36 10.59
N LYS A 470 -5.14 -15.11 11.70
CA LYS A 470 -4.00 -15.87 12.22
C LYS A 470 -3.52 -16.92 11.22
N ARG A 471 -4.43 -17.60 10.53
CA ARG A 471 -4.09 -18.60 9.52
C ARG A 471 -3.50 -17.95 8.27
N LEU A 472 -4.00 -16.78 7.89
CA LEU A 472 -3.54 -16.01 6.74
C LEU A 472 -2.09 -15.51 6.93
N VAL A 473 -1.79 -15.01 8.13
CA VAL A 473 -0.45 -14.53 8.51
C VAL A 473 0.11 -15.40 9.64
N SER A 474 0.39 -16.67 9.32
CA SER A 474 1.02 -17.62 10.25
C SER A 474 2.54 -17.45 10.33
N ARG A 475 3.14 -16.81 9.30
CA ARG A 475 4.57 -16.53 9.16
C ARG A 475 4.87 -15.07 9.49
N SER A 476 6.11 -14.78 9.89
CA SER A 476 6.55 -13.38 10.03
C SER A 476 6.59 -12.70 8.66
N VAL A 477 5.95 -11.55 8.54
CA VAL A 477 5.89 -10.74 7.31
C VAL A 477 6.28 -9.29 7.59
N ALA A 478 6.69 -8.58 6.53
CA ALA A 478 6.91 -7.13 6.60
C ALA A 478 5.61 -6.41 6.95
N ALA A 479 5.71 -5.35 7.76
CA ALA A 479 4.55 -4.62 8.24
C ALA A 479 3.68 -4.12 7.08
N ASP A 480 4.29 -3.49 6.08
CA ASP A 480 3.64 -3.05 4.83
C ASP A 480 2.85 -4.18 4.14
N VAL A 481 3.44 -5.37 4.06
CA VAL A 481 2.81 -6.57 3.47
C VAL A 481 1.65 -7.05 4.32
N GLY A 482 1.84 -7.17 5.64
CA GLY A 482 0.79 -7.62 6.53
C GLY A 482 -0.40 -6.68 6.48
N LEU A 483 -0.18 -5.38 6.65
CA LEU A 483 -1.23 -4.37 6.58
C LEU A 483 -1.96 -4.41 5.23
N ARG A 484 -1.25 -4.54 4.11
CA ARG A 484 -1.90 -4.72 2.80
C ARG A 484 -2.76 -5.98 2.74
N ILE A 485 -2.29 -7.11 3.27
CA ILE A 485 -3.07 -8.36 3.38
C ILE A 485 -4.33 -8.14 4.23
N LEU A 486 -4.22 -7.41 5.34
CA LEU A 486 -5.35 -7.07 6.21
C LEU A 486 -6.41 -6.26 5.46
N ASP A 487 -5.99 -5.27 4.67
CA ASP A 487 -6.91 -4.43 3.86
C ASP A 487 -7.70 -5.24 2.85
N VAL A 488 -7.00 -6.04 2.05
CA VAL A 488 -7.62 -6.91 1.05
C VAL A 488 -8.59 -7.87 1.76
N PHE A 489 -8.16 -8.47 2.86
CA PHE A 489 -8.97 -9.42 3.61
C PHE A 489 -10.23 -8.81 4.22
N ILE A 490 -10.14 -7.59 4.76
CA ILE A 490 -11.31 -6.88 5.30
C ILE A 490 -12.28 -6.49 4.19
N LEU A 491 -11.76 -5.96 3.07
CA LEU A 491 -12.59 -5.58 1.92
C LEU A 491 -13.40 -6.77 1.42
N ASP A 492 -12.74 -7.88 1.12
CA ASP A 492 -13.39 -9.10 0.63
C ASP A 492 -14.38 -9.68 1.65
N HIS A 493 -14.00 -9.66 2.94
CA HIS A 493 -14.88 -10.12 4.01
C HIS A 493 -16.14 -9.26 4.12
N ASN A 494 -16.01 -7.95 4.12
CA ASN A 494 -17.14 -7.02 4.26
C ASN A 494 -18.11 -7.12 3.09
N LEU A 495 -17.61 -7.19 1.86
CA LEU A 495 -18.43 -7.32 0.66
C LEU A 495 -19.16 -8.67 0.64
N ARG A 496 -18.49 -9.76 1.01
CA ARG A 496 -19.10 -11.09 1.08
C ARG A 496 -20.15 -11.20 2.19
N VAL A 497 -19.86 -10.67 3.36
CA VAL A 497 -20.82 -10.68 4.48
C VAL A 497 -22.00 -9.78 4.15
N GLY A 498 -21.78 -8.55 3.70
CA GLY A 498 -22.89 -7.65 3.38
C GLY A 498 -23.78 -8.17 2.25
N ALA A 499 -23.22 -8.88 1.27
CA ALA A 499 -24.01 -9.55 0.23
C ALA A 499 -24.95 -10.63 0.79
N ARG A 500 -24.52 -11.39 1.80
CA ARG A 500 -25.37 -12.41 2.46
C ARG A 500 -26.60 -11.78 3.14
N TYR A 501 -26.46 -10.56 3.66
CA TYR A 501 -27.52 -9.84 4.37
C TYR A 501 -28.20 -8.76 3.50
N GLY A 502 -27.89 -8.69 2.20
CA GLY A 502 -28.52 -7.73 1.27
C GLY A 502 -28.08 -6.28 1.45
N ARG A 503 -26.97 -5.99 2.15
CA ARG A 503 -26.42 -4.62 2.29
C ARG A 503 -25.63 -4.13 1.08
N ASN A 504 -25.15 -5.06 0.27
CA ASN A 504 -24.45 -4.77 -0.98
C ASN A 504 -24.75 -5.91 -1.97
N PRO A 505 -24.58 -5.69 -3.28
CA PRO A 505 -24.76 -6.76 -4.27
C PRO A 505 -23.69 -7.85 -4.11
N ALA A 506 -23.98 -9.06 -4.60
CA ALA A 506 -23.00 -10.13 -4.63
C ALA A 506 -21.95 -9.88 -5.74
N PHE A 507 -20.68 -9.93 -5.36
CA PHE A 507 -19.54 -9.73 -6.29
C PHE A 507 -18.89 -11.06 -6.75
N HIS A 508 -19.36 -12.20 -6.24
CA HIS A 508 -18.90 -13.55 -6.58
C HIS A 508 -17.36 -13.71 -6.56
N HIS A 509 -16.74 -14.01 -7.70
CA HIS A 509 -15.31 -14.29 -7.84
C HIS A 509 -14.51 -13.13 -8.44
N ALA A 510 -15.17 -12.07 -8.88
CA ALA A 510 -14.48 -10.94 -9.48
C ALA A 510 -13.91 -10.05 -8.37
N ASP A 511 -12.65 -9.64 -8.53
CA ASP A 511 -12.02 -8.74 -7.57
C ASP A 511 -12.64 -7.34 -7.65
N PHE A 512 -12.73 -6.67 -6.50
CA PHE A 512 -13.42 -5.40 -6.38
C PHE A 512 -12.81 -4.30 -7.25
N VAL A 513 -11.48 -4.33 -7.48
CA VAL A 513 -10.79 -3.35 -8.33
C VAL A 513 -11.16 -3.52 -9.80
N THR A 514 -11.28 -4.75 -10.29
CA THR A 514 -11.76 -5.02 -11.65
C THR A 514 -13.18 -4.51 -11.85
N ILE A 515 -14.06 -4.74 -10.88
CA ILE A 515 -15.45 -4.26 -10.94
C ILE A 515 -15.50 -2.72 -10.89
N ALA A 516 -14.68 -2.09 -10.03
CA ALA A 516 -14.57 -0.64 -9.96
C ALA A 516 -14.10 -0.01 -11.28
N ARG A 517 -13.08 -0.60 -11.91
CA ARG A 517 -12.62 -0.16 -13.23
C ARG A 517 -13.71 -0.34 -14.29
N SER A 518 -14.43 -1.46 -14.27
CA SER A 518 -15.56 -1.71 -15.16
C SER A 518 -16.66 -0.67 -14.99
N ALA A 519 -17.06 -0.39 -13.74
CA ALA A 519 -18.08 0.62 -13.42
C ALA A 519 -17.70 2.00 -13.95
N LEU A 520 -16.46 2.45 -13.69
CA LEU A 520 -15.96 3.74 -14.18
C LEU A 520 -15.95 3.84 -15.71
N VAL A 521 -15.63 2.75 -16.41
CA VAL A 521 -15.60 2.71 -17.87
C VAL A 521 -17.01 2.68 -18.47
N CYS A 522 -17.94 1.97 -17.83
CA CYS A 522 -19.30 1.78 -18.35
C CYS A 522 -20.27 2.90 -17.97
N ARG A 523 -19.91 3.76 -17.01
CA ARG A 523 -20.75 4.82 -16.46
C ARG A 523 -21.34 5.70 -17.57
N GLY A 524 -22.67 5.78 -17.61
CA GLY A 524 -23.41 6.58 -18.60
C GLY A 524 -23.43 6.01 -20.03
N ILE A 525 -22.84 4.84 -20.28
CA ILE A 525 -22.83 4.17 -21.60
C ILE A 525 -23.71 2.92 -21.60
N LEU A 526 -23.64 2.11 -20.55
CA LEU A 526 -24.43 0.89 -20.39
C LEU A 526 -25.39 1.03 -19.22
N ALA A 527 -26.47 0.23 -19.23
CA ALA A 527 -27.32 0.07 -18.04
C ALA A 527 -26.45 -0.40 -16.86
N GLU A 528 -26.57 0.28 -15.72
CA GLU A 528 -25.78 -0.07 -14.55
C GLU A 528 -26.31 -1.37 -13.94
N SER A 529 -25.41 -2.33 -13.72
CA SER A 529 -25.73 -3.48 -12.88
C SER A 529 -25.77 -3.03 -11.41
N PRO A 530 -26.44 -3.77 -10.51
CA PRO A 530 -26.41 -3.43 -9.09
C PRO A 530 -24.98 -3.28 -8.53
N GLN A 531 -24.04 -4.08 -9.04
CA GLN A 531 -22.61 -3.98 -8.71
C GLN A 531 -22.00 -2.65 -9.18
N HIS A 532 -22.31 -2.21 -10.41
CA HIS A 532 -21.83 -0.92 -10.92
C HIS A 532 -22.45 0.24 -10.14
N GLU A 533 -23.75 0.22 -9.87
CA GLU A 533 -24.42 1.27 -9.08
C GLU A 533 -23.79 1.40 -7.69
N PHE A 534 -23.61 0.28 -6.99
CA PHE A 534 -22.97 0.26 -5.68
C PHE A 534 -21.56 0.85 -5.73
N VAL A 535 -20.75 0.47 -6.72
CA VAL A 535 -19.37 0.96 -6.80
C VAL A 535 -19.31 2.42 -7.23
N THR A 536 -20.15 2.85 -8.16
CA THR A 536 -20.26 4.26 -8.56
C THR A 536 -20.67 5.13 -7.36
N ALA A 537 -21.63 4.68 -6.55
CA ALA A 537 -22.01 5.35 -5.32
C ALA A 537 -20.85 5.42 -4.32
N LEU A 538 -20.13 4.32 -4.13
CA LEU A 538 -18.97 4.26 -3.22
C LEU A 538 -17.82 5.18 -3.67
N LEU A 539 -17.57 5.27 -4.98
CA LEU A 539 -16.51 6.07 -5.59
C LEU A 539 -16.92 7.51 -5.87
N SER A 540 -18.18 7.89 -5.57
CA SER A 540 -18.65 9.27 -5.71
C SER A 540 -17.94 10.23 -4.75
N THR A 541 -17.41 9.70 -3.64
CA THR A 541 -16.61 10.45 -2.67
C THR A 541 -15.11 10.18 -2.88
N PRO A 542 -14.24 11.18 -2.68
CA PRO A 542 -12.80 11.01 -2.78
C PRO A 542 -12.24 9.90 -1.88
N LEU A 543 -11.39 9.06 -2.45
CA LEU A 543 -10.73 7.98 -1.72
C LEU A 543 -9.78 8.54 -0.65
N THR A 544 -10.00 8.14 0.60
CA THR A 544 -9.08 8.51 1.69
C THR A 544 -7.94 7.51 1.82
N PRO A 545 -6.72 7.94 2.18
CA PRO A 545 -5.64 7.02 2.52
C PRO A 545 -6.01 6.17 3.75
N PRO A 546 -5.45 4.94 3.87
CA PRO A 546 -5.75 4.08 5.01
C PRO A 546 -5.32 4.72 6.33
N GLN A 547 -6.13 4.56 7.36
CA GLN A 547 -5.86 5.15 8.67
C GLN A 547 -5.19 4.16 9.63
N TYR A 548 -3.93 3.82 9.37
CA TYR A 548 -3.08 3.06 10.31
C TYR A 548 -2.36 3.98 11.30
N ARG A 549 -3.11 4.76 12.10
CA ARG A 549 -2.47 5.67 13.06
C ARG A 549 -2.13 4.93 14.36
N SER A 550 -0.85 4.58 14.59
CA SER A 550 -0.37 4.46 15.97
C SER A 550 -0.39 5.84 16.61
N ALA A 551 -0.84 5.96 17.87
CA ALA A 551 -0.88 7.25 18.58
C ALA A 551 0.52 7.86 18.82
N THR A 552 1.59 7.17 18.48
CA THR A 552 2.95 7.71 18.53
C THR A 552 3.40 8.26 17.16
N PRO A 553 3.88 9.53 17.10
CA PRO A 553 4.28 10.21 15.87
C PRO A 553 5.67 9.80 15.36
N HIS A 554 6.07 8.54 15.52
CA HIS A 554 7.45 8.12 15.19
C HIS A 554 7.68 7.80 13.72
N ASP A 555 6.67 7.84 12.88
CA ASP A 555 6.86 7.94 11.44
C ASP A 555 6.24 9.23 10.94
N PHE A 556 7.10 10.23 10.75
CA PHE A 556 6.82 11.35 9.84
C PHE A 556 6.34 10.73 8.53
N GLU A 557 5.03 10.79 8.22
CA GLU A 557 4.51 10.38 6.91
C GLU A 557 4.99 11.41 5.86
N PHE A 558 6.27 11.33 5.51
CA PHE A 558 6.90 12.14 4.50
C PHE A 558 6.25 11.90 3.13
N SER A 559 5.52 10.79 2.93
CA SER A 559 4.69 10.50 1.76
C SER A 559 3.62 11.58 1.52
N ARG A 560 2.99 12.12 2.56
CA ARG A 560 2.01 13.22 2.42
C ARG A 560 2.66 14.56 2.11
N TRP A 561 3.85 14.79 2.67
CA TRP A 561 4.67 15.97 2.36
C TRP A 561 5.19 15.90 0.93
N GLN A 562 5.45 14.71 0.42
CA GLN A 562 5.91 14.48 -0.95
C GLN A 562 4.90 15.02 -1.97
N LEU A 563 3.59 14.79 -1.79
CA LEU A 563 2.56 15.41 -2.63
C LEU A 563 2.59 16.95 -2.61
N MET A 564 2.86 17.56 -1.45
CA MET A 564 2.95 19.02 -1.29
C MET A 564 4.22 19.61 -1.93
N PHE A 565 5.33 18.87 -1.92
CA PHE A 565 6.64 19.30 -2.43
C PHE A 565 7.08 18.59 -3.73
N ASP A 566 6.23 17.78 -4.36
CA ASP A 566 6.52 17.06 -5.61
C ASP A 566 6.81 18.02 -6.78
N SER A 567 6.35 19.27 -6.65
CA SER A 567 6.63 20.36 -7.59
C SER A 567 8.01 21.00 -7.42
N VAL A 568 8.73 20.72 -6.32
CA VAL A 568 10.07 21.26 -6.05
C VAL A 568 11.07 20.61 -7.00
N ARG A 569 11.69 21.44 -7.86
CA ARG A 569 12.70 20.98 -8.81
C ARG A 569 14.06 20.85 -8.11
N VAL A 570 14.53 19.62 -7.98
CA VAL A 570 15.91 19.29 -7.56
C VAL A 570 16.74 19.02 -8.82
N ASP A 571 17.90 19.66 -8.97
CA ASP A 571 18.83 19.35 -10.07
C ASP A 571 19.63 18.07 -9.76
N PRO A 572 19.40 16.95 -10.47
CA PRO A 572 20.12 15.71 -10.21
C PRO A 572 21.62 15.81 -10.50
N ARG A 573 22.05 16.74 -11.37
CA ARG A 573 23.47 16.95 -11.72
C ARG A 573 24.22 17.68 -10.61
N ALA A 574 23.53 18.51 -9.84
CA ALA A 574 24.10 19.17 -8.66
C ALA A 574 24.40 18.16 -7.54
N ILE A 575 23.58 17.12 -7.37
CA ILE A 575 23.81 16.07 -6.37
C ILE A 575 25.16 15.36 -6.61
N GLU A 576 25.49 15.03 -7.87
CA GLU A 576 26.72 14.32 -8.21
C GLU A 576 27.98 15.19 -8.08
N ALA A 577 27.85 16.50 -8.30
CA ALA A 577 28.95 17.45 -8.23
C ALA A 577 29.44 17.73 -6.80
N HIS A 578 28.55 17.67 -5.80
CA HIS A 578 28.86 18.04 -4.42
C HIS A 578 29.38 16.88 -3.55
N LEU A 579 29.27 15.62 -3.98
CA LEU A 579 29.49 14.44 -3.13
C LEU A 579 30.88 13.77 -3.29
N LYS A 580 31.94 14.54 -3.56
CA LYS A 580 33.32 14.03 -3.71
C LYS A 580 34.29 14.70 -2.72
N VAL A 581 34.38 14.20 -1.48
CA VAL A 581 35.53 14.47 -0.58
C VAL A 581 35.68 13.27 0.37
N ASP A 582 36.92 12.83 0.62
CA ASP A 582 37.27 11.73 1.54
C ASP A 582 37.28 12.18 3.01
N TYR A 583 36.49 11.52 3.87
CA TYR A 583 36.53 11.62 5.34
C TYR A 583 35.99 10.33 5.99
N GLU A 584 36.49 9.97 7.18
CA GLU A 584 36.11 8.73 7.89
C GLU A 584 34.73 8.79 8.57
N PRO A 585 33.88 7.75 8.47
CA PRO A 585 32.49 7.78 8.90
C PRO A 585 32.28 7.54 10.41
N ALA A 586 31.37 8.32 11.01
CA ALA A 586 30.69 7.97 12.26
C ALA A 586 29.51 7.01 12.00
N THR A 587 29.29 6.05 12.89
CA THR A 587 28.28 4.98 12.73
C THR A 587 26.87 5.52 12.45
N GLY A 588 26.30 5.15 11.29
CA GLY A 588 24.88 5.31 10.97
C GLY A 588 24.46 6.52 10.13
N PHE A 589 25.36 7.46 9.83
CA PHE A 589 25.14 8.61 8.93
C PHE A 589 26.28 8.67 7.91
N SER A 590 25.99 8.45 6.63
CA SER A 590 27.04 8.31 5.61
C SER A 590 27.68 9.64 5.26
N LEU A 591 28.85 9.57 4.63
CA LEU A 591 29.60 10.74 4.16
C LEU A 591 28.79 11.55 3.15
N GLU A 592 28.10 10.85 2.24
CA GLU A 592 27.24 11.45 1.23
C GLU A 592 26.03 12.15 1.86
N GLU A 593 25.50 11.61 2.96
CA GLU A 593 24.43 12.24 3.73
C GLU A 593 24.94 13.46 4.50
N PHE A 594 26.19 13.45 4.98
CA PHE A 594 26.77 14.60 5.67
C PHE A 594 27.06 15.77 4.73
N GLU A 595 27.63 15.49 3.56
CA GLU A 595 27.89 16.54 2.58
C GLU A 595 26.59 17.07 1.96
N LEU A 596 25.59 16.20 1.74
CA LEU A 596 24.24 16.66 1.39
C LEU A 596 23.66 17.57 2.47
N LEU A 597 23.76 17.18 3.75
CA LEU A 597 23.25 18.00 4.85
C LEU A 597 23.95 19.35 4.92
N ARG A 598 25.28 19.39 4.73
CA ARG A 598 26.08 20.62 4.66
C ARG A 598 25.65 21.51 3.51
N GLN A 599 25.49 20.96 2.30
CA GLN A 599 25.09 21.72 1.12
C GLN A 599 23.64 22.23 1.23
N VAL A 600 22.71 21.39 1.69
CA VAL A 600 21.31 21.80 1.99
C VAL A 600 21.31 22.95 2.99
N ARG A 601 22.09 22.84 4.06
CA ARG A 601 22.19 23.88 5.09
C ARG A 601 22.82 25.16 4.55
N LYS A 602 23.83 25.06 3.69
CA LYS A 602 24.47 26.21 3.02
C LYS A 602 23.48 26.95 2.11
N GLU A 603 22.79 26.22 1.23
CA GLU A 603 21.79 26.82 0.33
C GLU A 603 20.60 27.40 1.08
N GLN A 604 20.15 26.72 2.14
CA GLN A 604 19.08 27.22 3.00
C GLN A 604 19.46 28.56 3.66
N HIS A 605 20.67 28.71 4.19
CA HIS A 605 21.13 29.99 4.77
C HIS A 605 21.29 31.09 3.71
N GLN A 606 21.74 30.71 2.51
CA GLN A 606 21.88 31.64 1.38
C GLN A 606 20.52 32.15 0.83
N SER A 607 19.39 31.58 1.26
CA SER A 607 18.06 32.06 0.87
C SER A 607 17.69 33.43 1.48
N GLY A 608 18.30 33.80 2.60
CA GLY A 608 18.02 35.07 3.30
C GLY A 608 16.59 35.22 3.82
N ARG A 609 15.80 34.14 3.90
CA ARG A 609 14.42 34.12 4.41
C ARG A 609 14.35 33.84 5.91
N ASP A 610 13.21 34.12 6.53
CA ASP A 610 13.01 33.86 7.97
C ASP A 610 13.14 32.36 8.34
N TRP A 611 12.90 31.47 7.39
CA TRP A 611 13.10 30.02 7.55
C TRP A 611 14.52 29.53 7.26
N ALA A 612 15.45 30.42 6.90
CA ALA A 612 16.81 30.07 6.46
C ALA A 612 17.62 29.28 7.52
N SER A 613 17.32 29.49 8.81
CA SER A 613 17.97 28.79 9.92
C SER A 613 17.13 27.66 10.51
N ALA A 614 15.89 27.44 10.04
CA ALA A 614 14.94 26.51 10.65
C ALA A 614 15.34 25.03 10.43
N PRO A 615 15.62 24.25 11.49
CA PRO A 615 16.04 22.85 11.35
C PRO A 615 14.98 21.93 10.71
N ILE A 616 13.70 22.28 10.86
CA ILE A 616 12.60 21.54 10.25
C ILE A 616 12.63 21.68 8.73
N VAL A 617 12.94 22.88 8.23
CA VAL A 617 13.08 23.15 6.79
C VAL A 617 14.32 22.47 6.24
N THR A 618 15.41 22.42 7.02
CA THR A 618 16.58 21.59 6.67
C THR A 618 16.21 20.11 6.51
N THR A 619 15.41 19.58 7.44
CA THR A 619 14.96 18.17 7.41
C THR A 619 14.10 17.89 6.18
N ILE A 620 13.21 18.82 5.82
CA ILE A 620 12.35 18.72 4.64
C ILE A 620 13.20 18.73 3.36
N LEU A 621 14.05 19.75 3.19
CA LEU A 621 14.94 19.88 2.04
C LEU A 621 15.85 18.65 1.86
N PHE A 622 16.45 18.17 2.94
CA PHE A 622 17.30 16.98 2.95
C PHE A 622 16.55 15.75 2.42
N ASN A 623 15.35 15.51 2.96
CA ASN A 623 14.55 14.34 2.59
C ASN A 623 13.95 14.44 1.18
N ILE A 624 13.69 15.66 0.68
CA ILE A 624 13.32 15.90 -0.73
C ILE A 624 14.47 15.46 -1.64
N VAL A 625 15.71 15.91 -1.38
CA VAL A 625 16.87 15.54 -2.21
C VAL A 625 17.19 14.06 -2.11
N ALA A 626 17.13 13.48 -0.90
CA ALA A 626 17.32 12.04 -0.71
C ALA A 626 16.28 11.20 -1.48
N SER A 627 15.04 11.70 -1.60
CA SER A 627 13.96 11.04 -2.35
C SER A 627 14.06 11.28 -3.87
N ALA A 628 14.57 12.45 -4.27
CA ALA A 628 14.76 12.82 -5.67
C ALA A 628 16.04 12.22 -6.29
N ASN A 629 16.95 11.69 -5.47
CA ASN A 629 18.18 11.07 -5.94
C ASN A 629 17.91 9.85 -6.84
N GLN A 630 18.37 9.94 -8.08
CA GLN A 630 18.24 8.87 -9.08
C GLN A 630 19.55 8.10 -9.29
N ASN A 631 20.66 8.55 -8.68
CA ASN A 631 21.95 7.92 -8.82
C ASN A 631 22.08 6.73 -7.82
N PRO A 632 22.19 5.48 -8.31
CA PRO A 632 22.26 4.30 -7.44
C PRO A 632 23.62 4.14 -6.72
N HIS A 633 24.66 4.85 -7.17
CA HIS A 633 25.99 4.84 -6.55
C HIS A 633 26.05 5.74 -5.31
N VAL A 634 25.15 6.74 -5.22
CA VAL A 634 25.02 7.61 -4.05
C VAL A 634 23.89 7.09 -3.16
N LYS A 635 24.20 6.49 -2.02
CA LYS A 635 23.21 5.87 -1.13
C LYS A 635 22.67 6.84 -0.08
N LEU A 636 21.78 7.74 -0.48
CA LEU A 636 21.08 8.64 0.43
C LEU A 636 19.87 7.95 1.07
N LYS A 637 19.69 8.11 2.39
CA LYS A 637 18.48 7.64 3.09
C LYS A 637 17.73 8.85 3.64
N ARG A 638 16.42 8.70 3.75
CA ARG A 638 15.60 9.66 4.51
C ARG A 638 15.97 9.59 5.99
N ARG A 639 15.97 10.75 6.64
CA ARG A 639 16.38 10.91 8.03
C ARG A 639 15.29 11.61 8.84
N SER A 640 15.18 11.21 10.11
CA SER A 640 14.22 11.80 11.03
C SER A 640 14.66 13.22 11.40
N TYR A 641 13.71 14.06 11.82
CA TYR A 641 14.00 15.40 12.36
C TYR A 641 15.03 15.37 13.49
N ALA A 642 14.88 14.44 14.44
CA ALA A 642 15.82 14.28 15.55
C ALA A 642 17.24 13.95 15.07
N THR A 643 17.37 13.08 14.05
CA THR A 643 18.67 12.72 13.46
C THR A 643 19.32 13.91 12.77
N ILE A 644 18.56 14.69 12.00
CA ILE A 644 19.06 15.87 11.30
C ILE A 644 19.48 16.96 12.29
N VAL A 645 18.67 17.24 13.31
CA VAL A 645 19.00 18.21 14.36
C VAL A 645 20.28 17.83 15.11
N GLN A 646 20.42 16.56 15.52
CA GLN A 646 21.63 16.07 16.19
C GLN A 646 22.89 16.23 15.31
N LYS A 647 22.76 16.11 13.98
CA LYS A 647 23.89 16.28 13.05
C LYS A 647 24.13 17.74 12.66
N LEU A 648 23.14 18.61 12.77
CA LEU A 648 23.29 20.06 12.63
C LEU A 648 24.11 20.68 13.76
N GLU A 649 24.01 20.14 14.96
CA GLU A 649 24.86 20.54 16.10
C GLU A 649 26.35 20.29 15.82
N ALA A 650 26.66 19.22 15.07
CA ALA A 650 28.04 18.89 14.64
C ALA A 650 28.55 19.75 13.46
N LEU A 651 27.72 20.61 12.87
CA LEU A 651 28.07 21.47 11.73
C LEU A 651 28.43 22.92 12.11
N SER A 652 28.38 23.28 13.40
CA SER A 652 28.76 24.62 13.90
C SER A 652 30.17 24.59 14.54
N PRO A 653 30.96 25.68 14.48
CA PRO A 653 32.25 25.68 13.79
C PRO A 653 33.46 25.37 14.69
N SER A 654 34.43 24.65 14.12
CA SER A 654 35.84 24.89 14.40
C SER A 654 36.60 25.02 13.07
N SER A 655 37.33 26.13 12.97
CA SER A 655 38.21 26.53 11.87
C SER A 655 37.55 27.02 10.59
N GLU A 656 37.65 28.34 10.40
CA GLU A 656 37.94 28.95 9.11
C GLU A 656 38.85 28.03 8.28
N MET A 657 38.35 27.56 7.15
CA MET A 657 39.21 27.15 6.05
C MET A 657 39.14 28.24 5.00
N THR A 658 40.30 28.87 4.88
CA THR A 658 40.70 29.90 3.94
C THR A 658 40.10 29.72 2.54
N GLU A 659 39.54 30.81 2.04
CA GLU A 659 39.32 31.06 0.63
C GLU A 659 40.64 30.89 -0.13
N ASN A 660 40.90 29.71 -0.69
CA ASN A 660 41.87 29.54 -1.77
C ASN A 660 41.70 28.17 -2.44
N GLN A 661 40.67 28.07 -3.28
CA GLN A 661 40.64 27.22 -4.47
C GLN A 661 39.42 27.63 -5.31
N ARG A 662 39.59 28.70 -6.11
CA ARG A 662 38.63 29.01 -7.18
C ARG A 662 38.80 27.98 -8.29
N SER A 663 37.90 26.99 -8.32
CA SER A 663 37.50 26.36 -9.57
C SER A 663 36.44 27.25 -10.22
N SER A 664 36.70 27.67 -11.44
CA SER A 664 35.89 28.60 -12.24
C SER A 664 34.56 27.99 -12.76
N GLN A 665 33.87 27.21 -11.94
CA GLN A 665 32.55 26.65 -12.26
C GLN A 665 31.47 27.38 -11.48
N VAL A 666 30.45 27.86 -12.19
CA VAL A 666 29.22 28.44 -11.61
C VAL A 666 28.65 27.43 -10.60
N PRO A 667 28.42 27.80 -9.33
CA PRO A 667 27.90 26.86 -8.33
C PRO A 667 26.50 26.40 -8.71
N THR A 668 26.35 25.11 -9.04
CA THR A 668 25.07 24.49 -9.37
C THR A 668 24.23 24.35 -8.10
N LYS A 669 23.14 25.11 -7.96
CA LYS A 669 22.26 25.02 -6.79
C LYS A 669 21.44 23.72 -6.79
N LEU A 670 21.25 23.09 -5.63
CA LEU A 670 20.33 21.96 -5.44
C LEU A 670 18.87 22.39 -5.60
N PHE A 671 18.52 23.61 -5.17
CA PHE A 671 17.16 24.14 -5.22
C PHE A 671 17.03 25.44 -6.01
N THR A 672 15.89 25.63 -6.66
CA THR A 672 15.47 26.93 -7.24
C THR A 672 14.41 27.56 -6.35
N VAL A 673 14.75 28.62 -5.62
CA VAL A 673 13.80 29.37 -4.76
C VAL A 673 13.31 30.60 -5.52
N SER A 674 11.99 30.82 -5.53
CA SER A 674 11.38 32.02 -6.12
C SER A 674 11.29 33.16 -5.09
N HIS A 675 11.62 34.38 -5.51
CA HIS A 675 11.66 35.57 -4.62
C HIS A 675 10.31 36.29 -4.47
N SER A 676 9.20 35.76 -5.01
CA SER A 676 7.90 36.42 -4.84
C SER A 676 7.46 36.41 -3.38
N GLU A 677 7.01 37.55 -2.86
CA GLU A 677 6.27 37.64 -1.60
C GLU A 677 4.90 36.95 -1.74
N PRO A 678 4.35 36.38 -0.66
CA PRO A 678 3.00 35.82 -0.69
C PRO A 678 1.99 36.94 -1.04
N PRO A 679 1.21 36.82 -2.12
CA PRO A 679 0.19 37.82 -2.46
C PRO A 679 -0.92 37.82 -1.40
N ASN A 680 -1.45 39.00 -1.11
CA ASN A 680 -2.42 39.30 -0.05
C ASN A 680 -3.87 38.82 -0.34
N ASP A 681 -4.03 37.76 -1.13
CA ASP A 681 -5.36 37.24 -1.54
C ASP A 681 -5.83 36.08 -0.66
N GLU A 682 -7.14 35.98 -0.45
CA GLU A 682 -7.78 34.96 0.39
C GLU A 682 -7.43 33.53 -0.07
N SER A 683 -6.99 32.68 0.87
CA SER A 683 -6.65 31.28 0.62
C SER A 683 -7.87 30.47 0.20
N THR A 684 -7.73 29.64 -0.84
CA THR A 684 -8.80 28.73 -1.30
C THR A 684 -9.17 27.71 -0.22
N ALA A 685 -10.40 27.16 -0.25
CA ALA A 685 -10.84 26.13 0.71
C ALA A 685 -9.90 24.90 0.78
N HIS A 686 -9.26 24.57 -0.34
CA HIS A 686 -8.27 23.49 -0.41
C HIS A 686 -6.93 23.87 0.22
N GLU A 687 -6.44 25.09 -0.02
CA GLU A 687 -5.25 25.62 0.66
C GLU A 687 -5.47 25.72 2.17
N GLN A 688 -6.67 26.12 2.61
CA GLN A 688 -7.04 26.13 4.03
C GLN A 688 -7.08 24.73 4.63
N ALA A 689 -7.64 23.73 3.94
CA ALA A 689 -7.62 22.34 4.39
C ALA A 689 -6.19 21.79 4.51
N LEU A 690 -5.34 22.08 3.52
CA LEU A 690 -3.92 21.71 3.52
C LEU A 690 -3.14 22.40 4.67
N GLN A 691 -3.40 23.69 4.92
CA GLN A 691 -2.85 24.44 6.04
C GLN A 691 -3.28 23.85 7.39
N ILE A 692 -4.55 23.49 7.54
CA ILE A 692 -5.08 22.85 8.76
C ILE A 692 -4.39 21.50 9.00
N GLU A 693 -4.26 20.67 7.96
CA GLU A 693 -3.58 19.38 8.06
C GLU A 693 -2.10 19.53 8.42
N LEU A 694 -1.40 20.48 7.79
CA LEU A 694 -0.01 20.82 8.08
C LEU A 694 0.17 21.28 9.54
N PHE A 695 -0.73 22.13 10.04
CA PHE A 695 -0.71 22.61 11.42
C PHE A 695 -0.97 21.46 12.42
N GLN A 696 -1.93 20.58 12.12
CA GLN A 696 -2.22 19.40 12.94
C GLN A 696 -1.04 18.42 12.99
N ALA A 697 -0.37 18.20 11.86
CA ALA A 697 0.82 17.36 11.78
C ALA A 697 1.97 17.92 12.64
N LEU A 698 2.22 19.24 12.59
CA LEU A 698 3.24 19.90 13.41
C LEU A 698 2.89 19.87 14.91
N ARG A 699 1.60 20.01 15.27
CA ARG A 699 1.12 19.94 16.66
C ARG A 699 1.27 18.54 17.28
N ALA A 700 1.22 17.50 16.46
CA ALA A 700 1.41 16.12 16.92
C ALA A 700 2.87 15.81 17.31
N VAL A 701 3.84 16.64 16.91
CA VAL A 701 5.27 16.42 17.20
C VAL A 701 5.65 17.04 18.55
N LYS A 702 5.74 16.21 19.59
CA LYS A 702 6.08 16.66 20.97
C LYS A 702 7.43 17.38 21.11
N ILE A 703 8.37 17.17 20.18
CA ILE A 703 9.70 17.82 20.17
C ILE A 703 9.62 19.28 19.66
N ILE A 704 8.57 19.65 18.92
CA ILE A 704 8.38 21.01 18.40
C ILE A 704 7.59 21.82 19.43
N THR A 705 8.28 22.65 20.22
CA THR A 705 7.68 23.42 21.32
C THR A 705 7.01 24.74 20.88
N LYS A 706 7.35 25.26 19.69
CA LYS A 706 6.81 26.51 19.12
C LYS A 706 6.00 26.28 17.83
N THR A 707 5.02 25.38 17.88
CA THR A 707 4.26 24.87 16.73
C THR A 707 3.73 25.97 15.79
N LYS A 708 3.17 27.07 16.32
CA LYS A 708 2.65 28.18 15.51
C LYS A 708 3.74 28.90 14.72
N GLN A 709 4.88 29.16 15.35
CA GLN A 709 6.04 29.76 14.68
C GLN A 709 6.63 28.80 13.64
N THR A 710 6.74 27.51 13.98
CA THR A 710 7.23 26.48 13.07
C THR A 710 6.32 26.30 11.85
N PHE A 711 5.00 26.43 12.04
CA PHE A 711 4.04 26.41 10.94
C PHE A 711 4.28 27.56 9.96
N CYS A 712 4.39 28.81 10.45
CA CYS A 712 4.68 29.96 9.58
C CYS A 712 5.96 29.74 8.76
N LEU A 713 7.04 29.27 9.40
CA LEU A 713 8.32 29.02 8.71
C LEU A 713 8.21 27.95 7.62
N VAL A 714 7.44 26.88 7.85
CA VAL A 714 7.23 25.80 6.86
C VAL A 714 6.30 26.24 5.74
N TYR A 715 5.27 27.03 6.05
CA TYR A 715 4.32 27.55 5.08
C TYR A 715 4.97 28.60 4.16
N ASP A 716 5.76 29.52 4.73
CA ASP A 716 6.54 30.51 3.98
C ASP A 716 7.59 29.83 3.10
N PHE A 717 8.20 28.76 3.60
CA PHE A 717 9.09 27.91 2.79
C PHE A 717 8.33 27.30 1.61
N ALA A 718 7.21 26.60 1.84
CA ALA A 718 6.41 25.97 0.79
C ALA A 718 5.96 26.96 -0.29
N SER A 719 5.51 28.14 0.13
CA SER A 719 5.10 29.24 -0.76
C SER A 719 6.25 29.75 -1.64
N SER A 720 7.50 29.62 -1.20
CA SER A 720 8.68 30.10 -1.93
C SER A 720 9.27 29.09 -2.94
N VAL A 721 8.95 27.80 -2.80
CA VAL A 721 9.52 26.70 -3.62
C VAL A 721 8.52 25.99 -4.52
N CYS A 722 7.21 26.16 -4.29
CA CYS A 722 6.15 25.55 -5.10
C CYS A 722 5.59 26.55 -6.14
N ILE A 723 5.44 26.15 -7.41
CA ILE A 723 4.85 26.98 -8.47
C ILE A 723 3.31 26.93 -8.36
N ARG A 724 2.64 28.08 -8.18
CA ARG A 724 1.18 28.27 -7.96
C ARG A 724 0.22 27.49 -8.89
N ALA A 725 0.64 27.00 -10.05
CA ALA A 725 -0.23 26.33 -11.04
C ALA A 725 -0.70 24.90 -10.65
N VAL A 726 -0.32 24.37 -9.48
CA VAL A 726 -0.66 23.01 -9.04
C VAL A 726 -1.69 22.97 -7.91
N LEU A 727 -2.01 24.11 -7.28
CA LEU A 727 -3.12 24.21 -6.32
C LEU A 727 -4.47 24.55 -6.99
N SER A 728 -4.46 25.00 -8.25
CA SER A 728 -5.67 25.32 -9.04
C SER A 728 -6.07 24.25 -10.08
N ALA A 729 -5.27 23.19 -10.27
CA ALA A 729 -5.45 22.21 -11.36
C ALA A 729 -6.38 21.01 -11.04
N LEU A 730 -7.16 21.08 -9.95
CA LEU A 730 -8.19 20.09 -9.59
C LEU A 730 -9.61 20.66 -9.59
N THR A 731 -9.89 21.64 -10.45
CA THR A 731 -11.24 22.17 -10.66
C THR A 731 -12.01 21.33 -11.69
N ILE A 732 -13.06 20.64 -11.25
CA ILE A 732 -14.28 20.45 -12.05
C ILE A 732 -15.44 21.01 -11.21
N ASP A 733 -16.05 22.01 -11.84
CA ASP A 733 -17.35 22.65 -11.68
C ASP A 733 -17.79 23.25 -10.34
N GLU A 734 -17.92 24.57 -10.42
CA GLU A 734 -18.62 25.48 -9.52
C GLU A 734 -20.12 25.13 -9.46
N GLU A 735 -20.66 24.97 -8.26
CA GLU A 735 -21.98 25.52 -7.93
C GLU A 735 -22.14 25.78 -6.41
N GLN A 736 -22.23 27.08 -6.10
CA GLN A 736 -22.85 27.77 -4.97
C GLN A 736 -22.78 27.18 -3.53
N VAL A 737 -22.09 27.90 -2.64
CA VAL A 737 -22.66 28.42 -1.37
C VAL A 737 -21.98 29.75 -1.02
N ALA A 738 -22.77 30.79 -0.73
CA ALA A 738 -22.32 32.14 -0.40
C ALA A 738 -22.19 32.40 1.13
N MET A 739 -21.13 33.16 1.49
CA MET A 739 -20.98 34.09 2.65
C MET A 739 -20.91 33.51 4.10
N PRO A 740 -20.37 34.25 5.12
CA PRO A 740 -19.89 35.63 5.14
C PRO A 740 -18.42 35.84 5.56
N THR A 741 -17.87 36.94 5.06
CA THR A 741 -16.61 37.60 5.41
C THR A 741 -16.41 37.83 6.92
N ALA A 742 -15.20 37.54 7.43
CA ALA A 742 -14.64 38.20 8.59
C ALA A 742 -13.14 38.47 8.38
N ARG A 743 -12.78 39.76 8.44
CA ARG A 743 -11.47 40.35 8.18
C ARG A 743 -10.40 39.92 9.20
N ILE A 744 -9.20 39.70 8.66
CA ILE A 744 -7.81 39.88 9.18
C ILE A 744 -7.60 39.90 10.68
#